data_AF-A0A8S3WSB9-F1
#
_entry.id   AF-A0A8S3WSB9-F1
#
_cell.length_a   1.000
_cell.length_b   1.000
_cell.length_c   1.000
_cell.angle_alpha   90.00
_cell.angle_beta   90.00
_cell.angle_gamma   90.00
#
_symmetry.space_group_name_H-M   'P 1'
#
loop_
_entity.id
_entity.type
_entity.pdbx_description
1 polymer ?
#
loop_
_entity_poly.entity_id
_entity_poly.type
_entity_poly.pdbx_seq_one_letter_code
_entity_poly.pdbx_strand_id
1 'polypeptide(L)'
;MYWLAVICVVIKCAHAQLTAQSSLAPELRECYTNPVLVDRNNLPPTTIPVLIDIIRKIEDNPNINVDLRQLAVLLLHTYRQDGIEYHQPEVSSSVSSTILPFAPTFHSFYRHRLLLTKIIPGNLQVLSNTTVTSELKCALHFMLSTTVDARVRGNENSCNQLSQYRALRTARDVTLDNDDVEILDLSKLKKADSNGQMRQYNPNDDVEFTYKGNSKSERQVLGQSTCPILNGIVNTRWGAVSAGNLIAGIAAGAELQQVPIQELIKGSILNYNNVQSSVTSIYPATLSGDLAEAVLIQGTESGNPSISIGAAGNWNSSQATRFYMLHSRSNIEMTDPEIRGDIDGFVLGTTLTSVLGVSSSLKLSQLLDMYYSARNGVYEPTLRACNRQALSQQYIESTRLASEAYTFAAALDTNMPLRGTITGGLEDLVNSAVTNFQTYTANNLNDMNCATTEATTVDYRLKTNLYIVLDATWQYNAIYPAISYLLDNIEVSKYGSSVTLLNAFDGSIIVNKTFSVSDFHTNYTLVKHQTLFTGVNLESTLTNIRIMMHSELENEKTTNYVGGNATVLLFLLNSGNIQNTAAVWEQARILNETVPDLRIIFATATNQFDNLWNLVRDLHNDITTISLNTQGTNVEIAMNPILERIAQVGRRIINPTCGSDYPEESSSGSRHFEDFIEPGYINFYAMSPNYFYQNNDNRKIRISRSSAGSGSLIVCYSRVTTLPRQNATLSGYEESAVTCHTLASSGNIEISLQNACDGYWTINSCPFFFISVQSSAASTSLSATCVDNSCRFPYNIRYQVQVEELGCFSKAGTVGLSFVMLLSAVLFSLFSWH
;
A
#
# COMPACT_ATOMS: atom_id res chain seq x y z
N MET A 1 -7.02 54.61 -28.39
CA MET A 1 -7.33 54.19 -27.01
C MET A 1 -8.15 52.89 -26.91
N TYR A 2 -8.29 52.09 -27.98
CA TYR A 2 -9.02 50.80 -27.94
C TYR A 2 -8.12 49.55 -27.91
N TRP A 3 -6.80 49.71 -28.05
CA TRP A 3 -5.85 48.59 -28.07
C TRP A 3 -5.34 48.15 -26.69
N LEU A 4 -5.46 48.99 -25.66
CA LEU A 4 -5.06 48.66 -24.29
C LEU A 4 -6.10 47.78 -23.56
N ALA A 5 -7.38 47.90 -23.91
CA ALA A 5 -8.45 47.10 -23.29
C ALA A 5 -8.47 45.64 -23.77
N VAL A 6 -7.95 45.35 -24.96
CA VAL A 6 -7.92 43.98 -25.52
C VAL A 6 -6.75 43.16 -24.96
N ILE A 7 -5.66 43.81 -24.54
CA ILE A 7 -4.51 43.13 -23.91
C ILE A 7 -4.82 42.66 -22.48
N CYS A 8 -5.75 43.33 -21.76
CA CYS A 8 -6.15 42.90 -20.42
C CYS A 8 -7.13 41.71 -20.38
N VAL A 9 -7.69 41.26 -21.51
CA VAL A 9 -8.69 40.17 -21.56
C VAL A 9 -8.09 38.83 -22.05
N VAL A 10 -6.81 38.81 -22.45
CA VAL A 10 -6.08 37.57 -22.83
C VAL A 10 -4.91 37.28 -21.88
N ILE A 11 -4.93 37.84 -20.67
CA ILE A 11 -4.19 37.22 -19.57
C ILE A 11 -5.05 36.03 -19.14
N LYS A 12 -4.88 34.87 -19.80
CA LYS A 12 -5.14 33.61 -19.09
C LYS A 12 -4.39 33.75 -17.77
N CYS A 13 -5.12 33.72 -16.64
CA CYS A 13 -4.50 33.72 -15.32
C CYS A 13 -3.37 32.69 -15.34
N ALA A 14 -2.13 33.18 -15.39
CA ALA A 14 -0.98 32.35 -15.04
C ALA A 14 -1.20 32.09 -13.55
N HIS A 15 -1.78 30.93 -13.24
CA HIS A 15 -1.89 30.50 -11.86
C HIS A 15 -0.46 30.36 -11.35
N ALA A 16 -0.06 31.30 -10.49
CA ALA A 16 1.23 31.26 -9.82
C ALA A 16 1.37 29.91 -9.11
N GLN A 17 2.52 29.26 -9.22
CA GLN A 17 2.80 27.97 -8.60
C GLN A 17 2.66 28.08 -7.08
N LEU A 18 1.53 27.63 -6.55
CA LEU A 18 1.09 27.92 -5.18
C LEU A 18 1.96 27.23 -4.13
N THR A 19 2.51 26.05 -4.43
CA THR A 19 3.38 25.27 -3.53
C THR A 19 4.81 25.78 -3.48
N ALA A 20 5.23 26.62 -4.43
CA ALA A 20 6.56 27.26 -4.43
C ALA A 20 6.62 28.57 -3.63
N GLN A 21 5.51 28.98 -3.01
CA GLN A 21 5.43 30.22 -2.23
C GLN A 21 5.99 30.03 -0.81
N SER A 22 6.46 31.13 -0.20
CA SER A 22 6.94 31.14 1.19
C SER A 22 5.82 31.07 2.24
N SER A 23 4.61 30.71 1.82
CA SER A 23 3.45 30.50 2.67
C SER A 23 2.83 29.16 2.30
N LEU A 24 2.11 28.55 3.23
CA LEU A 24 1.46 27.27 2.97
C LEU A 24 0.42 27.41 1.85
N ALA A 25 0.53 26.55 0.84
CA ALA A 25 -0.36 26.54 -0.31
C ALA A 25 -1.82 26.39 0.15
N PRO A 26 -2.78 27.15 -0.43
CA PRO A 26 -4.19 27.11 -0.01
C PRO A 26 -4.78 25.70 0.07
N GLU A 27 -4.45 24.85 -0.90
CA GLU A 27 -4.96 23.48 -0.97
C GLU A 27 -4.43 22.54 0.12
N LEU A 28 -3.29 22.88 0.72
CA LEU A 28 -2.64 22.09 1.76
C LEU A 28 -2.99 22.58 3.16
N ARG A 29 -3.62 23.76 3.30
CA ARG A 29 -3.92 24.36 4.62
C ARG A 29 -4.76 23.45 5.51
N GLU A 30 -5.72 22.74 4.94
CA GLU A 30 -6.58 21.83 5.71
C GLU A 30 -5.79 20.72 6.44
N CYS A 31 -4.67 20.27 5.86
CA CYS A 31 -3.80 19.25 6.43
C CYS A 31 -3.05 19.72 7.68
N TYR A 32 -3.09 21.02 7.96
CA TYR A 32 -2.42 21.66 9.09
C TYR A 32 -3.39 22.41 10.01
N THR A 33 -4.62 22.69 9.57
CA THR A 33 -5.67 23.30 10.41
C THR A 33 -6.54 22.25 11.11
N ASN A 34 -6.86 21.12 10.46
CA ASN A 34 -7.75 20.12 11.03
C ASN A 34 -6.98 19.12 11.90
N PRO A 35 -7.21 19.05 13.23
CA PRO A 35 -6.48 18.15 14.13
C PRO A 35 -6.52 16.68 13.69
N VAL A 36 -7.63 16.23 13.09
CA VAL A 36 -7.80 14.85 12.63
C VAL A 36 -6.83 14.56 11.49
N LEU A 37 -6.65 15.50 10.56
CA LEU A 37 -5.79 15.36 9.39
C LEU A 37 -4.31 15.59 9.71
N VAL A 38 -3.99 16.36 10.75
CA VAL A 38 -2.59 16.54 11.17
C VAL A 38 -2.06 15.27 11.87
N ASP A 39 -2.92 14.54 12.59
CA ASP A 39 -2.54 13.26 13.20
C ASP A 39 -2.50 12.13 12.16
N ARG A 40 -1.29 11.69 11.83
CA ARG A 40 -1.06 10.62 10.84
C ARG A 40 -1.66 9.28 11.23
N ASN A 41 -1.99 9.05 12.49
CA ASN A 41 -2.67 7.81 12.88
C ASN A 41 -4.07 7.70 12.25
N ASN A 42 -4.69 8.83 11.90
CA ASN A 42 -5.97 8.89 11.20
C ASN A 42 -5.81 8.86 9.67
N LEU A 43 -4.57 8.90 9.17
CA LEU A 43 -4.27 8.82 7.74
C LEU A 43 -3.86 7.38 7.36
N PRO A 44 -4.03 7.03 6.07
CA PRO A 44 -3.50 5.79 5.53
C PRO A 44 -1.99 5.61 5.78
N PRO A 45 -1.51 4.37 5.87
CA PRO A 45 -0.09 4.06 5.94
C PRO A 45 0.70 4.61 4.73
N THR A 46 1.94 4.99 4.97
CA THR A 46 2.88 5.48 3.96
C THR A 46 3.64 4.32 3.30
N THR A 47 2.93 3.48 2.55
CA THR A 47 3.49 2.33 1.81
C THR A 47 3.36 2.53 0.29
N ILE A 48 4.24 1.88 -0.50
CA ILE A 48 4.18 1.98 -1.98
C ILE A 48 2.82 1.55 -2.54
N PRO A 49 2.20 0.45 -2.08
CA PRO A 49 0.85 0.08 -2.52
C PRO A 49 -0.19 1.19 -2.30
N VAL A 50 -0.16 1.88 -1.16
CA VAL A 50 -1.09 2.99 -0.87
C VAL A 50 -0.81 4.19 -1.76
N LEU A 51 0.46 4.57 -1.96
CA LEU A 51 0.82 5.66 -2.88
C LEU A 51 0.31 5.38 -4.29
N ILE A 52 0.57 4.18 -4.80
CA ILE A 52 0.15 3.73 -6.13
C ILE A 52 -1.38 3.74 -6.25
N ASP A 53 -2.09 3.30 -5.21
CA ASP A 53 -3.56 3.29 -5.19
C ASP A 53 -4.16 4.71 -5.22
N ILE A 54 -3.57 5.68 -4.49
CA ILE A 54 -3.98 7.08 -4.55
C ILE A 54 -3.72 7.66 -5.96
N ILE A 55 -2.56 7.40 -6.55
CA ILE A 55 -2.24 7.86 -7.92
C ILE A 55 -3.21 7.24 -8.93
N ARG A 56 -3.54 5.95 -8.81
CA ARG A 56 -4.53 5.28 -9.68
C ARG A 56 -5.90 5.95 -9.62
N LYS A 57 -6.36 6.36 -8.43
CA LYS A 57 -7.63 7.08 -8.29
C LYS A 57 -7.64 8.40 -9.05
N ILE A 58 -6.52 9.12 -9.04
CA ILE A 58 -6.37 10.35 -9.81
C ILE A 58 -6.38 10.04 -11.32
N GLU A 59 -5.66 8.99 -11.75
CA GLU A 59 -5.60 8.54 -13.15
C GLU A 59 -6.93 8.00 -13.71
N ASP A 60 -7.75 7.37 -12.87
CA ASP A 60 -9.02 6.76 -13.28
C ASP A 60 -10.19 7.76 -13.21
N ASN A 61 -9.96 9.00 -12.74
CA ASN A 61 -10.99 10.02 -12.70
C ASN A 61 -11.32 10.49 -14.13
N PRO A 62 -12.59 10.37 -14.59
CA PRO A 62 -12.96 10.71 -15.96
C PRO A 62 -12.78 12.19 -16.32
N ASN A 63 -12.67 13.07 -15.32
CA ASN A 63 -12.45 14.51 -15.53
C ASN A 63 -10.96 14.87 -15.73
N ILE A 64 -10.07 13.90 -15.54
CA ILE A 64 -8.63 14.05 -15.67
C ILE A 64 -8.20 13.28 -16.91
N ASN A 65 -7.70 13.99 -17.93
CA ASN A 65 -7.15 13.38 -19.13
C ASN A 65 -5.72 13.88 -19.31
N VAL A 66 -4.81 13.31 -18.51
CA VAL A 66 -3.39 13.63 -18.52
C VAL A 66 -2.57 12.36 -18.76
N ASP A 67 -1.46 12.49 -19.48
CA ASP A 67 -0.50 11.41 -19.62
C ASP A 67 0.41 11.30 -18.37
N LEU A 68 1.29 10.28 -18.34
CA LEU A 68 2.23 10.08 -17.23
C LEU A 68 3.10 11.31 -16.97
N ARG A 69 3.52 12.01 -18.02
CA ARG A 69 4.43 13.16 -17.94
C ARG A 69 3.75 14.31 -17.23
N GLN A 70 2.56 14.67 -17.71
CA GLN A 70 1.73 15.71 -17.14
C GLN A 70 1.30 15.37 -15.72
N LEU A 71 0.95 14.10 -15.45
CA LEU A 71 0.55 13.69 -14.11
C LEU A 71 1.68 13.84 -13.09
N ALA A 72 2.90 13.41 -13.42
CA ALA A 72 4.04 13.52 -12.51
C ALA A 72 4.31 14.99 -12.13
N VAL A 73 4.30 15.89 -13.11
CA VAL A 73 4.43 17.34 -12.89
C VAL A 73 3.26 17.87 -12.05
N LEU A 74 2.02 17.49 -12.38
CA LEU A 74 0.82 17.94 -11.71
C LEU A 74 0.77 17.54 -10.23
N LEU A 75 1.21 16.32 -9.88
CA LEU A 75 1.31 15.87 -8.50
C LEU A 75 2.29 16.73 -7.69
N LEU A 76 3.44 17.10 -8.26
CA LEU A 76 4.44 17.93 -7.60
C LEU A 76 3.95 19.37 -7.40
N HIS A 77 3.30 19.96 -8.40
CA HIS A 77 2.78 21.34 -8.30
C HIS A 77 1.54 21.46 -7.40
N THR A 78 0.82 20.37 -7.16
CA THR A 78 -0.42 20.39 -6.35
C THR A 78 -0.20 19.92 -4.92
N TYR A 79 0.51 18.81 -4.72
CA TYR A 79 0.54 18.10 -3.44
C TYR A 79 1.91 18.11 -2.75
N ARG A 80 3.00 18.47 -3.45
CA ARG A 80 4.33 18.56 -2.83
C ARG A 80 4.63 20.01 -2.43
N GLN A 81 4.97 20.22 -1.16
CA GLN A 81 5.55 21.47 -0.67
C GLN A 81 6.56 21.15 0.43
N ASP A 82 7.85 21.16 0.07
CA ASP A 82 8.92 20.76 0.98
C ASP A 82 9.21 21.83 2.04
N GLY A 83 9.77 21.37 3.15
CA GLY A 83 10.35 22.20 4.19
C GLY A 83 9.37 22.93 5.11
N ILE A 84 8.13 22.44 5.20
CA ILE A 84 7.12 22.97 6.13
C ILE A 84 7.53 22.63 7.57
N GLU A 85 7.77 23.67 8.37
CA GLU A 85 8.11 23.57 9.78
C GLU A 85 7.04 24.21 10.67
N TYR A 86 6.92 23.70 11.89
CA TYR A 86 6.09 24.29 12.93
C TYR A 86 6.85 25.39 13.69
N HIS A 87 6.24 26.57 13.79
CA HIS A 87 6.74 27.73 14.53
C HIS A 87 5.81 28.04 15.70
N GLN A 88 6.30 27.86 16.92
CA GLN A 88 5.49 28.12 18.11
C GLN A 88 5.25 29.63 18.28
N PRO A 89 3.99 30.10 18.41
CA PRO A 89 3.72 31.50 18.73
C PRO A 89 4.20 31.83 20.15
N GLU A 90 4.66 33.08 20.35
CA GLU A 90 5.15 33.55 21.65
C GLU A 90 4.04 33.47 22.72
N VAL A 91 4.41 33.05 23.93
CA VAL A 91 3.52 32.69 25.07
C VAL A 91 2.53 33.79 25.49
N SER A 92 2.71 35.03 25.03
CA SER A 92 1.84 36.17 25.32
C SER A 92 0.78 36.47 24.25
N SER A 93 0.80 35.79 23.11
CA SER A 93 -0.19 35.96 22.05
C SER A 93 -1.23 34.85 22.14
N SER A 94 -2.46 35.21 22.52
CA SER A 94 -3.62 34.35 22.33
C SER A 94 -3.62 33.88 20.87
N VAL A 95 -3.53 32.56 20.65
CA VAL A 95 -3.52 31.96 19.32
C VAL A 95 -4.79 32.39 18.59
N SER A 96 -4.69 33.38 17.71
CA SER A 96 -5.83 33.81 16.90
C SER A 96 -6.15 32.70 15.90
N SER A 97 -7.43 32.43 15.68
CA SER A 97 -7.90 31.50 14.63
C SER A 97 -7.47 31.89 13.21
N THR A 98 -6.89 33.08 13.04
CA THR A 98 -6.40 33.62 11.76
C THR A 98 -4.95 33.24 11.43
N ILE A 99 -4.15 32.76 12.40
CA ILE A 99 -2.72 32.51 12.20
C ILE A 99 -2.43 31.00 12.28
N LEU A 100 -1.89 30.45 11.18
CA LEU A 100 -1.41 29.07 11.13
C LEU A 100 0.09 29.02 11.51
N PRO A 101 0.50 28.26 12.53
CA PRO A 101 1.89 28.18 13.00
C PRO A 101 2.77 27.26 12.13
N PHE A 102 2.54 27.23 10.81
CA PHE A 102 3.30 26.41 9.87
C PHE A 102 3.77 27.24 8.69
N ALA A 103 5.06 27.15 8.36
CA ALA A 103 5.65 27.87 7.25
C ALA A 103 6.78 27.04 6.60
N PRO A 104 6.97 27.15 5.27
CA PRO A 104 8.05 26.48 4.58
C PRO A 104 9.37 27.24 4.79
N THR A 105 10.12 26.87 5.83
CA THR A 105 11.36 27.53 6.25
C THR A 105 12.58 26.62 6.31
N PHE A 106 12.36 25.30 6.28
CA PHE A 106 13.45 24.33 6.25
C PHE A 106 14.29 24.46 4.98
N HIS A 107 15.52 23.97 5.00
CA HIS A 107 16.46 24.14 3.90
C HIS A 107 15.97 23.54 2.57
N SER A 108 15.25 22.41 2.61
CA SER A 108 14.71 21.75 1.41
C SER A 108 13.72 22.60 0.62
N PHE A 109 13.08 23.59 1.26
CA PHE A 109 12.15 24.51 0.59
C PHE A 109 12.84 25.34 -0.50
N TYR A 110 14.07 25.80 -0.29
CA TYR A 110 14.73 26.69 -1.24
C TYR A 110 15.07 25.98 -2.56
N ARG A 111 15.51 24.72 -2.45
CA ARG A 111 15.67 23.82 -3.59
C ARG A 111 14.33 23.54 -4.26
N HIS A 112 13.32 23.12 -3.50
CA HIS A 112 11.98 22.84 -4.01
C HIS A 112 11.38 24.02 -4.79
N ARG A 113 11.55 25.25 -4.29
CA ARG A 113 11.10 26.46 -4.96
C ARG A 113 11.78 26.64 -6.31
N LEU A 114 13.10 26.49 -6.41
CA LEU A 114 13.81 26.59 -7.69
C LEU A 114 13.37 25.48 -8.66
N LEU A 115 13.22 24.26 -8.14
CA LEU A 115 12.80 23.10 -8.90
C LEU A 115 11.44 23.34 -9.57
N LEU A 116 10.42 23.76 -8.81
CA LEU A 116 9.10 24.02 -9.38
C LEU A 116 9.06 25.30 -10.23
N THR A 117 9.78 26.36 -9.86
CA THR A 117 9.67 27.65 -10.57
C THR A 117 10.48 27.77 -11.84
N LYS A 118 11.60 27.04 -11.95
CA LYS A 118 12.56 27.21 -13.03
C LYS A 118 12.92 25.93 -13.77
N ILE A 119 12.81 24.76 -13.13
CA ILE A 119 13.30 23.50 -13.70
C ILE A 119 12.16 22.64 -14.24
N ILE A 120 11.05 22.54 -13.51
CA ILE A 120 9.89 21.73 -13.87
C ILE A 120 8.69 22.67 -14.11
N PRO A 121 8.51 23.20 -15.33
CA PRO A 121 7.44 24.15 -15.61
C PRO A 121 6.04 23.52 -15.44
N GLY A 122 5.13 24.24 -14.80
CA GLY A 122 3.81 23.73 -14.39
C GLY A 122 2.63 24.38 -15.11
N ASN A 123 2.60 24.39 -16.45
CA ASN A 123 1.49 24.99 -17.22
C ASN A 123 0.36 23.97 -17.50
N LEU A 124 -0.17 23.35 -16.44
CA LEU A 124 -1.05 22.18 -16.54
C LEU A 124 -2.46 22.41 -15.97
N GLN A 125 -3.37 21.50 -16.32
CA GLN A 125 -4.74 21.43 -15.81
C GLN A 125 -4.76 21.36 -14.28
N VAL A 126 -5.55 22.21 -13.63
CA VAL A 126 -5.68 22.20 -12.16
C VAL A 126 -6.53 21.00 -11.71
N LEU A 127 -6.04 20.25 -10.72
CA LEU A 127 -6.82 19.21 -10.05
C LEU A 127 -7.94 19.86 -9.24
N SER A 128 -9.18 19.41 -9.44
CA SER A 128 -10.29 19.81 -8.57
C SER A 128 -10.09 19.27 -7.16
N ASN A 129 -10.52 20.02 -6.15
CA ASN A 129 -10.52 19.60 -4.74
C ASN A 129 -11.42 18.37 -4.48
N THR A 130 -12.27 18.01 -5.43
CA THR A 130 -13.13 16.82 -5.38
C THR A 130 -12.50 15.57 -5.99
N THR A 131 -11.27 15.65 -6.49
CA THR A 131 -10.60 14.50 -7.15
C THR A 131 -10.23 13.40 -6.16
N VAL A 132 -9.87 13.79 -4.95
CA VAL A 132 -9.39 12.92 -3.87
C VAL A 132 -9.95 13.46 -2.55
N THR A 133 -10.29 12.59 -1.58
CA THR A 133 -10.78 13.04 -0.27
C THR A 133 -9.70 13.76 0.53
N SER A 134 -10.09 14.55 1.54
CA SER A 134 -9.16 15.31 2.38
C SER A 134 -8.11 14.42 3.07
N GLU A 135 -8.49 13.25 3.55
CA GLU A 135 -7.58 12.28 4.18
C GLU A 135 -6.53 11.79 3.17
N LEU A 136 -6.97 11.42 1.97
CA LEU A 136 -6.07 10.93 0.92
C LEU A 136 -5.17 12.05 0.36
N LYS A 137 -5.69 13.29 0.27
CA LYS A 137 -4.90 14.47 -0.09
C LYS A 137 -3.78 14.72 0.91
N CYS A 138 -4.10 14.74 2.21
CA CYS A 138 -3.10 14.96 3.25
C CYS A 138 -2.11 13.80 3.35
N ALA A 139 -2.56 12.56 3.19
CA ALA A 139 -1.68 11.40 3.11
C ALA A 139 -0.69 11.52 1.95
N LEU A 140 -1.18 11.87 0.74
CA LEU A 140 -0.34 12.09 -0.42
C LEU A 140 0.66 13.23 -0.19
N HIS A 141 0.21 14.34 0.40
CA HIS A 141 1.10 15.45 0.77
C HIS A 141 2.23 15.02 1.71
N PHE A 142 1.93 14.24 2.76
CA PHE A 142 2.93 13.72 3.69
C PHE A 142 3.83 12.63 3.10
N MET A 143 3.39 11.92 2.06
CA MET A 143 4.22 10.98 1.29
C MET A 143 5.16 11.69 0.31
N LEU A 144 4.80 12.88 -0.20
CA LEU A 144 5.58 13.59 -1.21
C LEU A 144 6.48 14.68 -0.64
N SER A 145 6.07 15.34 0.46
CA SER A 145 6.72 16.56 0.94
C SER A 145 7.77 16.27 2.00
N THR A 146 9.00 16.60 1.68
CA THR A 146 10.15 16.35 2.55
C THR A 146 10.29 17.45 3.58
N THR A 147 10.23 17.09 4.86
CA THR A 147 10.53 17.98 5.99
C THR A 147 10.89 17.16 7.22
N VAL A 148 11.67 17.75 8.12
CA VAL A 148 12.10 17.12 9.37
C VAL A 148 11.37 17.76 10.55
N ASP A 149 10.60 16.97 11.28
CA ASP A 149 9.95 17.38 12.51
C ASP A 149 10.83 17.06 13.72
N ALA A 150 11.51 18.09 14.24
CA ALA A 150 12.40 18.01 15.40
C ALA A 150 11.70 18.26 16.75
N ARG A 151 10.36 18.32 16.78
CA ARG A 151 9.61 18.55 18.03
C ARG A 151 9.76 17.36 18.99
N VAL A 152 9.99 17.68 20.27
CA VAL A 152 10.17 16.72 21.35
C VAL A 152 8.88 15.96 21.63
N ARG A 153 8.98 14.63 21.75
CA ARG A 153 7.82 13.75 21.90
C ARG A 153 7.56 13.29 23.34
N GLY A 154 8.58 13.42 24.20
CA GLY A 154 8.52 12.91 25.58
C GLY A 154 8.69 11.39 25.71
N ASN A 155 8.99 10.68 24.62
CA ASN A 155 9.17 9.23 24.59
C ASN A 155 10.47 8.78 23.90
N GLU A 156 11.47 9.65 23.94
CA GLU A 156 12.72 9.55 23.20
C GLU A 156 13.71 8.50 23.73
N ASN A 157 13.33 7.78 24.79
CA ASN A 157 14.11 6.66 25.34
C ASN A 157 14.19 5.45 24.39
N SER A 158 13.28 5.36 23.41
CA SER A 158 13.24 4.29 22.40
C SER A 158 12.89 4.84 21.01
N CYS A 159 13.91 5.04 20.16
CA CYS A 159 13.77 5.64 18.82
C CYS A 159 13.18 4.72 17.73
N ASN A 160 12.38 3.75 18.15
CA ASN A 160 11.70 2.76 17.33
C ASN A 160 10.26 2.50 17.80
N GLN A 161 9.80 3.18 18.85
CA GLN A 161 8.46 3.02 19.40
C GLN A 161 7.80 4.39 19.57
N LEU A 162 6.53 4.48 19.18
CA LEU A 162 5.67 5.62 19.50
C LEU A 162 4.82 5.27 20.70
N SER A 163 5.01 5.95 21.83
CA SER A 163 3.89 6.14 22.75
C SER A 163 3.02 7.22 22.12
N GLN A 164 1.82 6.84 21.68
CA GLN A 164 0.75 7.69 21.15
C GLN A 164 1.13 9.17 20.98
N TYR A 165 1.51 9.55 19.76
CA TYR A 165 1.80 10.93 19.41
C TYR A 165 0.51 11.77 19.52
N ARG A 166 0.19 12.28 20.71
CA ARG A 166 -0.93 13.22 20.98
C ARG A 166 -0.41 14.64 21.26
N ALA A 167 0.66 15.04 20.58
CA ALA A 167 1.27 16.36 20.76
C ALA A 167 0.78 17.40 19.72
N LEU A 168 -0.18 17.05 18.86
CA LEU A 168 -0.84 18.02 17.99
C LEU A 168 -2.13 18.50 18.67
N ARG A 169 -1.98 19.27 19.76
CA ARG A 169 -3.08 20.10 20.22
C ARG A 169 -3.15 21.30 19.29
N THR A 170 -3.93 21.20 18.20
CA THR A 170 -4.48 22.44 17.63
C THR A 170 -5.32 23.10 18.72
N ALA A 171 -5.30 24.43 18.79
CA ALA A 171 -6.09 25.16 19.76
C ALA A 171 -7.54 24.68 19.66
N ARG A 172 -8.08 24.11 20.74
CA ARG A 172 -9.52 23.82 20.82
C ARG A 172 -10.22 25.17 20.68
N ASP A 173 -11.17 25.25 19.77
CA ASP A 173 -12.09 26.37 19.73
C ASP A 173 -12.77 26.42 21.10
N VAL A 174 -12.68 27.55 21.78
CA VAL A 174 -13.31 27.76 23.09
C VAL A 174 -14.78 28.05 22.83
N THR A 175 -15.50 27.09 22.24
CA THR A 175 -16.95 27.05 22.37
C THR A 175 -17.22 26.39 23.70
N LEU A 176 -17.48 27.24 24.69
CA LEU A 176 -18.02 26.90 26.00
C LEU A 176 -19.19 25.92 25.83
N ASP A 177 -18.92 24.63 26.05
CA ASP A 177 -19.94 23.73 26.56
C ASP A 177 -19.39 23.12 27.84
N ASN A 178 -20.09 23.40 28.92
CA ASN A 178 -19.78 22.90 30.25
C ASN A 178 -20.11 21.42 30.27
N ASP A 179 -19.10 20.58 30.11
CA ASP A 179 -18.90 19.36 30.89
C ASP A 179 -17.69 18.65 30.28
N ASP A 180 -16.59 18.59 31.06
CA ASP A 180 -15.69 17.44 31.14
C ASP A 180 -14.46 17.77 32.03
N VAL A 181 -14.66 17.47 33.32
CA VAL A 181 -13.74 17.04 34.39
C VAL A 181 -12.22 17.17 34.16
N GLU A 182 -11.57 18.09 34.88
CA GLU A 182 -10.47 17.74 35.79
C GLU A 182 -10.65 18.48 37.14
N ILE A 183 -10.78 17.69 38.21
CA ILE A 183 -11.04 18.13 39.58
C ILE A 183 -9.74 18.60 40.23
N LEU A 184 -9.71 19.86 40.68
CA LEU A 184 -8.83 20.31 41.76
C LEU A 184 -9.70 20.91 42.89
N ASP A 185 -9.89 20.11 43.94
CA ASP A 185 -10.55 20.54 45.17
C ASP A 185 -9.60 21.38 46.04
N LEU A 186 -9.67 22.69 45.85
CA LEU A 186 -8.88 23.71 46.54
C LEU A 186 -9.11 23.75 48.07
N SER A 187 -10.12 23.04 48.59
CA SER A 187 -10.41 23.02 50.04
C SER A 187 -9.49 22.07 50.84
N LYS A 188 -8.82 21.12 50.17
CA LYS A 188 -7.93 20.14 50.81
C LYS A 188 -6.47 20.59 50.96
N LEU A 189 -6.08 21.70 50.32
CA LEU A 189 -4.71 22.24 50.38
C LEU A 189 -4.45 23.17 51.58
N LYS A 190 -5.46 23.51 52.39
CA LYS A 190 -5.33 24.47 53.50
C LYS A 190 -5.19 23.86 54.91
N LYS A 191 -5.06 22.53 55.05
CA LYS A 191 -5.04 21.86 56.38
C LYS A 191 -3.96 20.78 56.55
N ALA A 192 -2.74 21.03 56.10
CA ALA A 192 -1.61 20.18 56.48
C ALA A 192 -0.50 21.06 57.07
N ASP A 193 -0.60 21.28 58.38
CA ASP A 193 0.42 21.89 59.20
C ASP A 193 0.98 20.83 60.17
N SER A 194 2.30 20.86 60.37
CA SER A 194 3.14 20.14 61.35
C SER A 194 3.50 18.65 61.18
N ASN A 195 4.81 18.45 60.92
CA ASN A 195 5.75 17.42 61.41
C ASN A 195 5.61 15.92 61.05
N GLY A 196 6.52 15.44 60.19
CA GLY A 196 6.91 14.02 60.07
C GLY A 196 7.91 13.78 58.91
N GLN A 197 9.02 13.07 59.17
CA GLN A 197 10.26 13.03 58.35
C GLN A 197 10.23 12.15 57.07
N MET A 198 11.16 12.50 56.15
CA MET A 198 11.54 12.02 54.79
C MET A 198 11.63 10.48 54.57
N ARG A 199 11.40 9.94 53.34
CA ARG A 199 12.34 9.98 52.18
C ARG A 199 11.72 9.75 50.78
N GLN A 200 12.29 10.50 49.82
CA GLN A 200 12.63 10.17 48.40
C GLN A 200 11.51 9.94 47.37
N TYR A 201 11.17 10.97 46.57
CA TYR A 201 11.85 11.35 45.30
C TYR A 201 11.03 12.51 44.70
N ASN A 202 11.61 13.71 44.59
CA ASN A 202 10.94 14.89 44.03
C ASN A 202 11.58 15.23 42.67
N PRO A 203 10.85 15.21 41.55
CA PRO A 203 11.36 15.50 40.21
C PRO A 203 11.81 16.95 39.96
N ASN A 204 11.92 17.79 40.99
CA ASN A 204 12.39 19.17 40.89
C ASN A 204 13.91 19.33 41.08
N ASP A 205 14.68 18.24 41.17
CA ASP A 205 16.12 18.30 41.43
C ASP A 205 17.03 18.40 40.18
N ASP A 206 16.50 18.56 38.96
CA ASP A 206 17.32 18.71 37.73
C ASP A 206 17.19 20.05 36.99
N VAL A 207 16.82 21.15 37.68
CA VAL A 207 17.07 22.49 37.11
C VAL A 207 17.47 23.49 38.20
N GLU A 208 18.76 23.60 38.47
CA GLU A 208 19.33 24.74 39.20
C GLU A 208 19.12 26.03 38.39
N PHE A 209 18.15 26.85 38.82
CA PHE A 209 17.98 28.21 38.33
C PHE A 209 19.06 29.11 38.94
N THR A 210 20.11 29.41 38.16
CA THR A 210 20.99 30.54 38.46
C THR A 210 20.56 31.75 37.63
N TYR A 211 20.01 32.75 38.31
CA TYR A 211 19.54 34.01 37.74
C TYR A 211 20.72 34.94 37.45
N LYS A 212 20.95 35.31 36.17
CA LYS A 212 21.24 36.69 35.72
C LYS A 212 21.48 36.75 34.20
N GLY A 213 20.50 37.35 33.51
CA GLY A 213 20.69 38.09 32.26
C GLY A 213 21.07 37.28 31.01
N ASN A 214 20.07 36.76 30.30
CA ASN A 214 19.95 36.61 28.85
C ASN A 214 18.75 35.71 28.56
N SER A 215 17.58 36.33 28.33
CA SER A 215 16.34 35.63 28.02
C SER A 215 16.45 34.94 26.66
N LYS A 216 16.71 33.63 26.68
CA LYS A 216 16.44 32.73 25.56
C LYS A 216 14.97 32.28 25.65
N SER A 217 14.25 32.37 24.53
CA SER A 217 12.84 31.96 24.39
C SER A 217 12.63 30.53 24.91
N GLU A 218 11.46 30.24 25.50
CA GLU A 218 11.06 28.94 26.07
C GLU A 218 11.21 27.71 25.13
N ARG A 219 11.55 27.89 23.84
CA ARG A 219 12.07 26.81 22.98
C ARG A 219 13.40 26.20 23.48
N GLN A 220 14.11 26.86 24.40
CA GLN A 220 15.30 26.29 25.06
C GLN A 220 14.99 25.45 26.31
N VAL A 221 13.73 25.33 26.72
CA VAL A 221 13.36 24.62 27.96
C VAL A 221 12.84 23.19 27.70
N LEU A 222 12.50 22.82 26.46
CA LEU A 222 12.08 21.44 26.12
C LEU A 222 13.09 20.63 25.29
N GLY A 223 14.13 21.24 24.74
CA GLY A 223 15.13 20.53 23.90
C GLY A 223 14.66 20.27 22.46
N GLN A 224 15.50 19.59 21.67
CA GLN A 224 15.17 19.07 20.34
C GLN A 224 15.09 17.56 20.41
N SER A 225 14.16 16.95 19.66
CA SER A 225 14.01 15.49 19.65
C SER A 225 15.31 14.79 19.28
N THR A 226 15.72 13.78 20.06
CA THR A 226 16.89 12.95 19.76
C THR A 226 16.73 12.15 18.47
N CYS A 227 15.48 11.82 18.09
CA CYS A 227 15.15 11.00 16.93
C CYS A 227 14.01 11.64 16.13
N PRO A 228 14.32 12.68 15.33
CA PRO A 228 13.31 13.48 14.62
C PRO A 228 12.56 12.66 13.57
N ILE A 229 11.36 13.11 13.21
CA ILE A 229 10.52 12.42 12.21
C ILE A 229 10.80 13.02 10.84
N LEU A 230 11.13 12.18 9.87
CA LEU A 230 11.29 12.59 8.48
C LEU A 230 10.00 12.30 7.70
N ASN A 231 9.60 13.27 6.87
CA ASN A 231 8.41 13.21 6.01
C ASN A 231 8.82 13.05 4.54
N GLY A 232 7.84 12.82 3.66
CA GLY A 232 8.11 12.60 2.24
C GLY A 232 8.59 11.18 1.94
N ILE A 233 8.42 10.25 2.88
CA ILE A 233 8.96 8.89 2.80
C ILE A 233 7.86 7.86 2.66
N VAL A 234 8.13 6.86 1.84
CA VAL A 234 7.27 5.71 1.61
C VAL A 234 8.04 4.41 1.88
N ASN A 235 7.37 3.47 2.53
CA ASN A 235 7.93 2.16 2.85
C ASN A 235 7.90 1.24 1.63
N THR A 236 9.04 0.58 1.39
CA THR A 236 9.22 -0.40 0.32
C THR A 236 9.95 -1.62 0.87
N ARG A 237 9.82 -2.78 0.21
CA ARG A 237 10.56 -4.00 0.57
C ARG A 237 12.08 -3.80 0.49
N TRP A 238 12.56 -2.87 -0.34
CA TRP A 238 13.98 -2.61 -0.56
C TRP A 238 14.49 -1.37 0.18
N GLY A 239 13.85 -1.02 1.30
CA GLY A 239 14.19 0.15 2.10
C GLY A 239 13.25 1.32 1.86
N ALA A 240 13.24 2.27 2.80
CA ALA A 240 12.40 3.46 2.75
C ALA A 240 12.88 4.42 1.64
N VAL A 241 11.97 5.06 0.92
CA VAL A 241 12.29 5.90 -0.26
C VAL A 241 11.58 7.24 -0.19
N SER A 242 12.27 8.33 -0.56
CA SER A 242 11.67 9.65 -0.78
C SER A 242 10.81 9.65 -2.05
N ALA A 243 9.48 9.58 -1.90
CA ALA A 243 8.58 9.52 -3.05
C ALA A 243 8.49 10.86 -3.79
N GLY A 244 8.71 11.98 -3.07
CA GLY A 244 8.85 13.30 -3.67
C GLY A 244 9.97 13.34 -4.70
N ASN A 245 11.18 12.94 -4.31
CA ASN A 245 12.36 12.97 -5.17
C ASN A 245 12.24 11.99 -6.34
N LEU A 246 11.68 10.79 -6.08
CA LEU A 246 11.35 9.82 -7.12
C LEU A 246 10.47 10.42 -8.22
N ILE A 247 9.35 11.05 -7.85
CA ILE A 247 8.40 11.63 -8.81
C ILE A 247 9.00 12.88 -9.47
N ALA A 248 9.83 13.65 -8.76
CA ALA A 248 10.56 14.77 -9.35
C ALA A 248 11.57 14.32 -10.42
N GLY A 249 12.29 13.23 -10.21
CA GLY A 249 13.17 12.64 -11.22
C GLY A 249 12.39 12.16 -12.45
N ILE A 250 11.25 11.49 -12.26
CA ILE A 250 10.36 11.09 -13.35
C ILE A 250 9.84 12.31 -14.13
N ALA A 251 9.37 13.34 -13.44
CA ALA A 251 8.87 14.57 -14.04
C ALA A 251 9.96 15.33 -14.82
N ALA A 252 11.16 15.44 -14.25
CA ALA A 252 12.30 16.10 -14.91
C ALA A 252 12.86 15.31 -16.09
N GLY A 253 12.79 13.97 -16.05
CA GLY A 253 13.17 13.09 -17.16
C GLY A 253 12.10 13.02 -18.28
N ALA A 254 10.83 13.22 -17.93
CA ALA A 254 9.72 13.26 -18.88
C ALA A 254 9.84 14.42 -19.88
N GLU A 255 10.31 15.56 -19.38
CA GLU A 255 10.63 16.75 -20.16
C GLU A 255 12.07 17.16 -19.85
N LEU A 256 13.03 16.39 -20.37
CA LEU A 256 14.45 16.69 -20.17
C LEU A 256 14.78 18.07 -20.75
N GLN A 257 15.26 18.98 -19.90
CA GLN A 257 15.58 20.36 -20.25
C GLN A 257 16.97 20.73 -19.78
N GLN A 258 17.65 21.60 -20.53
CA GLN A 258 18.86 22.27 -20.07
C GLN A 258 18.48 23.69 -19.67
N VAL A 259 18.54 23.97 -18.37
CA VAL A 259 18.13 25.26 -17.81
C VAL A 259 19.36 26.15 -17.70
N PRO A 260 19.38 27.33 -18.34
CA PRO A 260 20.49 28.28 -18.22
C PRO A 260 20.66 28.72 -16.76
N ILE A 261 21.90 28.77 -16.28
CA ILE A 261 22.17 29.16 -14.89
C ILE A 261 21.67 30.59 -14.57
N GLN A 262 21.66 31.47 -15.57
CA GLN A 262 21.17 32.85 -15.44
C GLN A 262 19.68 32.91 -15.05
N GLU A 263 18.90 31.86 -15.33
CA GLU A 263 17.49 31.78 -14.94
C GLU A 263 17.30 31.29 -13.50
N LEU A 264 18.31 30.62 -12.94
CA LEU A 264 18.31 30.04 -11.61
C LEU A 264 18.82 31.02 -10.54
N ILE A 265 19.65 31.99 -10.92
CA ILE A 265 20.23 32.97 -9.99
C ILE A 265 19.25 34.09 -9.62
N LYS A 266 19.28 34.54 -8.36
CA LYS A 266 18.43 35.64 -7.86
C LYS A 266 18.98 37.03 -8.21
N GLY A 267 19.34 37.26 -9.48
CA GLY A 267 19.88 38.55 -9.95
C GLY A 267 21.24 38.95 -9.35
N SER A 268 21.90 38.05 -8.61
CA SER A 268 23.22 38.23 -8.01
C SER A 268 24.33 37.92 -9.02
N ILE A 269 25.49 38.54 -8.84
CA ILE A 269 26.71 38.18 -9.59
C ILE A 269 27.20 36.82 -9.05
N LEU A 270 27.39 35.86 -9.95
CA LEU A 270 28.02 34.58 -9.61
C LEU A 270 29.51 34.83 -9.31
N ASN A 271 29.92 34.58 -8.07
CA ASN A 271 31.31 34.74 -7.62
C ASN A 271 32.16 33.47 -7.80
N TYR A 272 31.62 32.46 -8.50
CA TYR A 272 32.24 31.15 -8.68
C TYR A 272 32.81 31.02 -10.10
N ASN A 273 34.06 30.58 -10.20
CA ASN A 273 34.73 30.33 -11.49
C ASN A 273 34.36 28.93 -12.03
N ASN A 274 34.56 28.70 -13.33
CA ASN A 274 34.37 27.39 -13.97
C ASN A 274 32.95 26.78 -13.86
N VAL A 275 31.94 27.61 -13.61
CA VAL A 275 30.55 27.16 -13.55
C VAL A 275 30.01 26.90 -14.96
N GLN A 276 29.26 25.81 -15.14
CA GLN A 276 28.67 25.48 -16.45
C GLN A 276 27.59 26.52 -16.84
N SER A 277 27.33 26.65 -18.14
CA SER A 277 26.32 27.58 -18.66
C SER A 277 24.89 27.17 -18.35
N SER A 278 24.65 25.88 -18.13
CA SER A 278 23.32 25.30 -17.93
C SER A 278 23.39 24.04 -17.08
N VAL A 279 22.28 23.72 -16.42
CA VAL A 279 22.09 22.50 -15.61
C VAL A 279 21.05 21.61 -16.30
N THR A 280 21.29 20.31 -16.35
CA THR A 280 20.32 19.35 -16.90
C THR A 280 19.26 19.01 -15.86
N SER A 281 17.97 19.25 -16.15
CA SER A 281 16.83 19.23 -15.19
C SER A 281 16.77 18.02 -14.24
N ILE A 282 17.16 16.83 -14.70
CA ILE A 282 17.08 15.60 -13.91
C ILE A 282 18.05 15.56 -12.72
N TYR A 283 19.24 16.16 -12.84
CA TYR A 283 20.23 16.21 -11.78
C TYR A 283 19.76 17.03 -10.56
N PRO A 284 19.33 18.30 -10.69
CA PRO A 284 18.87 19.10 -9.56
C PRO A 284 17.51 18.64 -9.03
N ALA A 285 16.73 17.91 -9.84
CA ALA A 285 15.50 17.27 -9.39
C ALA A 285 15.74 16.04 -8.49
N THR A 286 16.96 15.51 -8.47
CA THR A 286 17.37 14.32 -7.72
C THR A 286 18.72 14.59 -7.04
N LEU A 287 19.76 13.85 -7.43
CA LEU A 287 21.06 13.74 -6.78
C LEU A 287 21.78 15.07 -6.58
N SER A 288 21.89 15.89 -7.64
CA SER A 288 22.68 17.12 -7.54
C SER A 288 22.00 18.19 -6.69
N GLY A 289 20.67 18.09 -6.55
CA GLY A 289 19.88 18.95 -5.69
C GLY A 289 20.19 18.73 -4.22
N ASP A 290 20.07 17.48 -3.76
CA ASP A 290 20.36 17.11 -2.37
C ASP A 290 21.85 17.26 -2.04
N LEU A 291 22.75 16.93 -2.98
CA LEU A 291 24.20 17.15 -2.79
C LEU A 291 24.55 18.64 -2.66
N ALA A 292 23.94 19.51 -3.47
CA ALA A 292 24.14 20.95 -3.36
C ALA A 292 23.68 21.49 -2.00
N GLU A 293 22.53 21.00 -1.51
CA GLU A 293 21.97 21.35 -0.22
C GLU A 293 22.91 20.94 0.93
N ALA A 294 23.39 19.68 0.91
CA ALA A 294 24.36 19.17 1.87
C ALA A 294 25.67 19.98 1.88
N VAL A 295 26.21 20.29 0.69
CA VAL A 295 27.45 21.09 0.55
C VAL A 295 27.30 22.49 1.14
N LEU A 296 26.21 23.19 0.82
CA LEU A 296 26.02 24.58 1.27
C LEU A 296 25.76 24.67 2.77
N ILE A 297 24.96 23.77 3.33
CA ILE A 297 24.61 23.77 4.76
C ILE A 297 25.80 23.31 5.59
N GLN A 298 26.34 22.11 5.33
CA GLN A 298 27.43 21.57 6.13
C GLN A 298 28.72 22.40 5.95
N GLY A 299 28.97 22.91 4.75
CA GLY A 299 30.10 23.78 4.46
C GLY A 299 30.06 25.12 5.22
N THR A 300 28.87 25.70 5.42
CA THR A 300 28.71 26.97 6.15
C THR A 300 28.51 26.81 7.66
N GLU A 301 27.87 25.72 8.11
CA GLU A 301 27.61 25.48 9.54
C GLU A 301 28.76 24.80 10.26
N SER A 302 29.39 23.79 9.63
CA SER A 302 30.44 22.99 10.28
C SER A 302 31.86 23.46 9.94
N GLY A 303 32.04 24.23 8.85
CA GLY A 303 33.36 24.63 8.35
C GLY A 303 34.26 23.43 8.01
N ASN A 304 33.70 22.23 7.91
CA ASN A 304 34.41 20.98 7.68
C ASN A 304 34.59 20.78 6.16
N PRO A 305 35.81 20.52 5.66
CA PRO A 305 36.02 20.23 4.24
C PRO A 305 35.40 18.90 3.79
N SER A 306 35.03 18.01 4.72
CA SER A 306 34.40 16.72 4.42
C SER A 306 32.89 16.79 4.66
N ILE A 307 32.11 16.49 3.61
CA ILE A 307 30.64 16.47 3.65
C ILE A 307 30.14 15.08 4.03
N SER A 308 29.34 14.99 5.09
CA SER A 308 28.69 13.76 5.53
C SER A 308 27.49 13.44 4.64
N ILE A 309 27.40 12.19 4.17
CA ILE A 309 26.30 11.69 3.34
C ILE A 309 25.68 10.47 4.02
N GLY A 310 24.35 10.41 4.02
CA GLY A 310 23.60 9.30 4.59
C GLY A 310 23.25 9.53 6.06
N ALA A 311 21.95 9.62 6.32
CA ALA A 311 21.39 9.60 7.66
C ALA A 311 20.38 8.46 7.75
N ALA A 312 20.69 7.48 8.58
CA ALA A 312 19.87 6.30 8.80
C ALA A 312 18.67 6.60 9.71
N GLY A 313 17.63 5.78 9.55
CA GLY A 313 16.41 5.83 10.35
C GLY A 313 15.62 4.54 10.28
N ASN A 314 14.60 4.44 11.13
CA ASN A 314 13.74 3.28 11.23
C ASN A 314 12.25 3.67 11.27
N TRP A 315 11.41 2.76 10.80
CA TRP A 315 9.96 2.87 10.96
C TRP A 315 9.52 2.60 12.39
N ASN A 316 8.41 3.22 12.79
CA ASN A 316 7.78 3.02 14.09
C ASN A 316 7.08 1.66 14.27
N SER A 317 6.83 0.94 13.17
CA SER A 317 6.22 -0.39 13.16
C SER A 317 6.70 -1.16 11.93
N SER A 318 6.60 -2.48 11.94
CA SER A 318 6.89 -3.32 10.78
C SER A 318 5.74 -3.34 9.77
N GLN A 319 4.51 -3.04 10.20
CA GLN A 319 3.30 -3.07 9.38
C GLN A 319 2.51 -1.79 9.53
N ALA A 320 1.82 -1.37 8.46
CA ALA A 320 1.07 -0.12 8.42
C ALA A 320 1.89 1.11 8.88
N THR A 321 3.10 1.20 8.34
CA THR A 321 4.10 2.24 8.62
C THR A 321 3.58 3.64 8.37
N ARG A 322 3.84 4.58 9.27
CA ARG A 322 3.38 5.98 9.16
C ARG A 322 4.43 7.02 9.55
N PHE A 323 5.38 6.62 10.39
CA PHE A 323 6.38 7.51 10.93
C PHE A 323 7.76 6.88 10.73
N TYR A 324 8.62 7.61 10.03
CA TYR A 324 10.03 7.28 9.89
C TYR A 324 10.85 8.18 10.80
N MET A 325 11.64 7.57 11.69
CA MET A 325 12.44 8.26 12.69
C MET A 325 13.91 8.18 12.33
N LEU A 326 14.58 9.32 12.26
CA LEU A 326 16.03 9.38 12.08
C LEU A 326 16.76 9.01 13.38
N HIS A 327 17.95 8.42 13.27
CA HIS A 327 18.81 8.10 14.41
C HIS A 327 19.65 9.28 14.88
N SER A 328 19.81 10.30 14.04
CA SER A 328 20.57 11.51 14.31
C SER A 328 19.76 12.76 13.98
N ARG A 329 20.23 13.89 14.51
CA ARG A 329 19.68 15.24 14.26
C ARG A 329 20.62 16.14 13.47
N SER A 330 21.80 15.64 13.13
CA SER A 330 22.88 16.36 12.45
C SER A 330 23.15 15.69 11.12
N ASN A 331 23.54 16.49 10.13
CA ASN A 331 23.86 16.04 8.77
C ASN A 331 22.66 15.32 8.11
N ILE A 332 21.50 15.98 8.12
CA ILE A 332 20.22 15.44 7.66
C ILE A 332 19.81 15.97 6.28
N GLU A 333 20.75 16.60 5.57
CA GLU A 333 20.52 17.23 4.26
C GLU A 333 20.44 16.20 3.12
N MET A 334 20.96 15.00 3.34
CA MET A 334 20.87 13.88 2.40
C MET A 334 20.76 12.56 3.17
N THR A 335 19.52 12.17 3.46
CA THR A 335 19.15 11.00 4.25
C THR A 335 19.10 9.71 3.41
N ASP A 336 19.11 8.53 4.05
CA ASP A 336 19.03 7.26 3.32
C ASP A 336 17.80 7.14 2.42
N PRO A 337 16.59 7.58 2.84
CA PRO A 337 15.43 7.56 1.95
C PRO A 337 15.54 8.52 0.77
N GLU A 338 16.15 9.69 0.95
CA GLU A 338 16.40 10.64 -0.14
C GLU A 338 17.39 10.07 -1.15
N ILE A 339 18.51 9.50 -0.69
CA ILE A 339 19.49 8.83 -1.56
C ILE A 339 18.81 7.76 -2.42
N ARG A 340 17.98 6.90 -1.82
CA ARG A 340 17.24 5.87 -2.59
C ARG A 340 16.24 6.49 -3.56
N GLY A 341 15.51 7.53 -3.14
CA GLY A 341 14.54 8.25 -3.99
C GLY A 341 15.19 8.96 -5.17
N ASP A 342 16.38 9.53 -4.96
CA ASP A 342 17.15 10.20 -5.99
C ASP A 342 17.69 9.21 -7.02
N ILE A 343 18.25 8.08 -6.57
CA ILE A 343 18.74 7.03 -7.49
C ILE A 343 17.56 6.48 -8.31
N ASP A 344 16.46 6.13 -7.65
CA ASP A 344 15.27 5.57 -8.31
C ASP A 344 14.68 6.58 -9.31
N GLY A 345 14.54 7.85 -8.89
CA GLY A 345 14.05 8.95 -9.73
C GLY A 345 14.99 9.27 -10.90
N PHE A 346 16.30 9.26 -10.69
CA PHE A 346 17.29 9.52 -11.73
C PHE A 346 17.32 8.40 -12.77
N VAL A 347 17.31 7.14 -12.33
CA VAL A 347 17.32 5.98 -13.24
C VAL A 347 16.02 5.90 -14.03
N LEU A 348 14.86 6.10 -13.39
CA LEU A 348 13.58 6.11 -14.11
C LEU A 348 13.48 7.31 -15.05
N GLY A 349 13.89 8.50 -14.63
CA GLY A 349 13.87 9.70 -15.47
C GLY A 349 14.78 9.59 -16.69
N THR A 350 15.98 9.00 -16.55
CA THR A 350 16.92 8.81 -17.68
C THR A 350 16.42 7.77 -18.69
N THR A 351 15.74 6.72 -18.22
CA THR A 351 15.21 5.64 -19.08
C THR A 351 13.80 5.92 -19.62
N LEU A 352 13.11 6.96 -19.13
CA LEU A 352 11.70 7.19 -19.43
C LEU A 352 11.41 7.36 -20.93
N THR A 353 12.32 7.97 -21.69
CA THR A 353 12.13 8.17 -23.14
C THR A 353 12.11 6.84 -23.90
N SER A 354 12.97 5.87 -23.54
CA SER A 354 12.96 4.54 -24.17
C SER A 354 11.72 3.74 -23.75
N VAL A 355 11.35 3.81 -22.46
CA VAL A 355 10.16 3.16 -21.89
C VAL A 355 8.88 3.63 -22.58
N LEU A 356 8.70 4.95 -22.75
CA LEU A 356 7.55 5.52 -23.45
C LEU A 356 7.58 5.27 -24.96
N GLY A 357 8.76 5.00 -25.53
CA GLY A 357 8.91 4.51 -26.91
C GLY A 357 8.33 3.10 -27.11
N VAL A 358 8.35 2.27 -26.07
CA VAL A 358 7.72 0.93 -26.08
C VAL A 358 6.22 1.03 -25.81
N SER A 359 5.80 1.88 -24.87
CA SER A 359 4.38 2.06 -24.52
C SER A 359 4.06 3.52 -24.22
N SER A 360 3.43 4.21 -25.18
CA SER A 360 3.02 5.60 -25.03
C SER A 360 1.85 5.79 -24.05
N SER A 361 1.05 4.75 -23.82
CA SER A 361 -0.11 4.77 -22.91
C SER A 361 0.21 4.30 -21.48
N LEU A 362 1.49 4.20 -21.13
CA LEU A 362 1.92 3.76 -19.79
C LEU A 362 1.47 4.79 -18.74
N LYS A 363 0.76 4.33 -17.71
CA LYS A 363 0.34 5.17 -16.57
C LYS A 363 1.46 5.30 -15.52
N LEU A 364 1.48 6.40 -14.75
CA LEU A 364 2.48 6.60 -13.70
C LEU A 364 2.38 5.51 -12.62
N SER A 365 1.16 5.14 -12.25
CA SER A 365 0.94 4.05 -11.29
C SER A 365 1.43 2.69 -11.78
N GLN A 366 1.43 2.45 -13.09
CA GLN A 366 1.97 1.22 -13.69
C GLN A 366 3.49 1.25 -13.71
N LEU A 367 4.11 2.38 -14.04
CA LEU A 367 5.57 2.55 -14.00
C LEU A 367 6.11 2.26 -12.58
N LEU A 368 5.49 2.84 -11.56
CA LEU A 368 5.89 2.64 -10.16
C LEU A 368 5.69 1.19 -9.71
N ASP A 369 4.55 0.57 -10.05
CA ASP A 369 4.25 -0.83 -9.70
C ASP A 369 5.21 -1.80 -10.41
N MET A 370 5.62 -1.49 -11.65
CA MET A 370 6.62 -2.27 -12.39
C MET A 370 8.02 -2.16 -11.76
N TYR A 371 8.45 -0.94 -11.40
CA TYR A 371 9.78 -0.70 -10.83
C TYR A 371 9.96 -1.31 -9.43
N TYR A 372 8.91 -1.23 -8.60
CA TYR A 372 8.84 -1.85 -7.27
C TYR A 372 8.22 -3.26 -7.31
N SER A 373 8.41 -3.99 -8.42
CA SER A 373 8.02 -5.39 -8.54
C SER A 373 9.18 -6.35 -8.21
N ALA A 374 8.84 -7.56 -7.78
CA ALA A 374 9.83 -8.56 -7.38
C ALA A 374 10.60 -9.19 -8.55
N ARG A 375 10.04 -9.29 -9.77
CA ARG A 375 10.58 -10.15 -10.85
C ARG A 375 10.85 -9.43 -12.17
N ASN A 376 9.86 -8.75 -12.77
CA ASN A 376 9.96 -8.36 -14.18
C ASN A 376 10.50 -6.95 -14.45
N GLY A 377 10.36 -6.01 -13.49
CA GLY A 377 10.86 -4.64 -13.67
C GLY A 377 10.17 -3.84 -14.78
N VAL A 378 10.80 -2.75 -15.19
CA VAL A 378 10.27 -1.83 -16.20
C VAL A 378 10.71 -2.27 -17.61
N TYR A 379 9.99 -3.23 -18.20
CA TYR A 379 10.29 -3.91 -19.48
C TYR A 379 11.64 -4.64 -19.55
N GLU A 380 12.57 -4.33 -18.66
CA GLU A 380 13.85 -4.99 -18.48
C GLU A 380 13.92 -5.60 -17.07
N PRO A 381 14.25 -6.90 -16.93
CA PRO A 381 14.38 -7.55 -15.62
C PRO A 381 15.44 -6.93 -14.71
N THR A 382 16.37 -6.12 -15.23
CA THR A 382 17.40 -5.45 -14.43
C THR A 382 16.95 -4.09 -13.90
N LEU A 383 15.93 -3.47 -14.51
CA LEU A 383 15.44 -2.14 -14.18
C LEU A 383 14.41 -2.22 -13.03
N ARG A 384 14.92 -2.44 -11.82
CA ARG A 384 14.17 -2.65 -10.57
C ARG A 384 14.84 -1.99 -9.37
N ALA A 385 14.04 -1.67 -8.35
CA ALA A 385 14.50 -1.10 -7.08
C ALA A 385 15.54 -1.98 -6.34
N CYS A 386 15.46 -3.30 -6.45
CA CYS A 386 16.42 -4.22 -5.82
C CYS A 386 17.83 -4.19 -6.45
N ASN A 387 17.98 -3.55 -7.61
CA ASN A 387 19.23 -3.49 -8.37
C ASN A 387 19.89 -2.10 -8.34
N ARG A 388 19.49 -1.24 -7.39
CA ARG A 388 19.96 0.15 -7.29
C ARG A 388 21.46 0.30 -7.38
N GLN A 389 22.24 -0.54 -6.73
CA GLN A 389 23.71 -0.45 -6.73
C GLN A 389 24.30 -0.66 -8.13
N ALA A 390 23.76 -1.60 -8.92
CA ALA A 390 24.23 -1.80 -10.29
C ALA A 390 23.73 -0.69 -11.21
N LEU A 391 22.47 -0.25 -11.03
CA LEU A 391 21.88 0.84 -11.79
C LEU A 391 22.60 2.17 -11.51
N SER A 392 23.01 2.43 -10.27
CA SER A 392 23.76 3.64 -9.92
C SER A 392 25.11 3.66 -10.61
N GLN A 393 25.83 2.53 -10.66
CA GLN A 393 27.10 2.42 -11.39
C GLN A 393 26.94 2.54 -12.90
N GLN A 394 25.80 2.09 -13.45
CA GLN A 394 25.52 2.13 -14.89
C GLN A 394 25.12 3.53 -15.37
N TYR A 395 24.26 4.23 -14.63
CA TYR A 395 23.63 5.47 -15.09
C TYR A 395 24.26 6.75 -14.51
N ILE A 396 24.91 6.68 -13.34
CA ILE A 396 25.44 7.87 -12.64
C ILE A 396 26.93 8.01 -12.90
N GLU A 397 27.30 8.95 -13.76
CA GLU A 397 28.69 9.32 -14.00
C GLU A 397 29.19 10.33 -12.95
N SER A 398 30.18 9.93 -12.16
CA SER A 398 30.79 10.71 -11.06
C SER A 398 31.22 12.12 -11.46
N THR A 399 31.91 12.24 -12.60
CA THR A 399 32.44 13.51 -13.10
C THR A 399 31.33 14.46 -13.52
N ARG A 400 30.31 13.93 -14.20
CA ARG A 400 29.14 14.71 -14.60
C ARG A 400 28.32 15.14 -13.40
N LEU A 401 28.10 14.24 -12.44
CA LEU A 401 27.42 14.55 -11.18
C LEU A 401 28.10 15.68 -10.42
N ALA A 402 29.44 15.65 -10.30
CA ALA A 402 30.21 16.72 -9.66
C ALA A 402 30.03 18.07 -10.39
N SER A 403 30.09 18.08 -11.72
CA SER A 403 29.93 19.31 -12.49
C SER A 403 28.51 19.92 -12.39
N GLU A 404 27.47 19.07 -12.42
CA GLU A 404 26.07 19.49 -12.30
C GLU A 404 25.75 19.93 -10.86
N ALA A 405 26.30 19.24 -9.84
CA ALA A 405 26.17 19.62 -8.44
C ALA A 405 26.88 20.92 -8.11
N TYR A 406 28.08 21.15 -8.64
CA TYR A 406 28.80 22.40 -8.49
C TYR A 406 28.04 23.57 -9.10
N THR A 407 27.54 23.39 -10.33
CA THR A 407 26.78 24.42 -11.05
C THR A 407 25.47 24.74 -10.35
N PHE A 408 24.75 23.72 -9.87
CA PHE A 408 23.50 23.93 -9.13
C PHE A 408 23.74 24.53 -7.73
N ALA A 409 24.78 24.10 -7.01
CA ALA A 409 25.14 24.69 -5.71
C ALA A 409 25.47 26.18 -5.83
N ALA A 410 26.20 26.59 -6.87
CA ALA A 410 26.48 27.99 -7.16
C ALA A 410 25.19 28.82 -7.37
N ALA A 411 24.17 28.23 -8.01
CA ALA A 411 22.87 28.89 -8.18
C ALA A 411 22.03 28.92 -6.88
N LEU A 412 22.02 27.80 -6.13
CA LEU A 412 21.27 27.64 -4.90
C LEU A 412 21.79 28.57 -3.79
N ASP A 413 23.10 28.80 -3.71
CA ASP A 413 23.74 29.76 -2.79
C ASP A 413 23.13 31.17 -2.89
N THR A 414 22.74 31.60 -4.11
CA THR A 414 22.10 32.92 -4.30
C THR A 414 20.65 32.99 -3.82
N ASN A 415 20.01 31.83 -3.58
CA ASN A 415 18.58 31.71 -3.29
C ASN A 415 18.29 31.29 -1.85
N MET A 416 19.25 30.64 -1.20
CA MET A 416 19.14 30.06 0.13
C MET A 416 19.78 30.96 1.19
N PRO A 417 19.09 31.26 2.30
CA PRO A 417 19.69 31.98 3.41
C PRO A 417 20.60 31.05 4.20
N LEU A 418 21.91 31.19 4.00
CA LEU A 418 22.94 30.44 4.73
C LEU A 418 23.39 31.19 5.98
N ARG A 419 23.89 30.45 6.98
CA ARG A 419 24.42 31.04 8.23
C ARG A 419 25.79 31.70 8.05
N GLY A 420 26.49 31.37 6.98
CA GLY A 420 27.78 31.91 6.60
C GLY A 420 27.84 32.15 5.09
N THR A 421 28.92 32.78 4.64
CA THR A 421 29.18 33.01 3.21
C THR A 421 30.37 32.16 2.79
N ILE A 422 30.21 31.38 1.73
CA ILE A 422 31.31 30.62 1.14
C ILE A 422 32.14 31.58 0.28
N THR A 423 33.40 31.79 0.67
CA THR A 423 34.31 32.72 -0.05
C THR A 423 35.23 32.03 -1.05
N GLY A 424 35.22 30.70 -1.11
CA GLY A 424 36.04 29.87 -2.00
C GLY A 424 35.97 28.39 -1.60
N GLY A 425 36.54 27.49 -2.43
CA GLY A 425 36.62 26.06 -2.12
C GLY A 425 35.32 25.27 -2.32
N LEU A 426 34.29 25.86 -2.97
CA LEU A 426 33.03 25.16 -3.25
C LEU A 426 33.23 23.89 -4.08
N GLU A 427 34.13 23.94 -5.06
CA GLU A 427 34.47 22.78 -5.91
C GLU A 427 35.02 21.60 -5.08
N ASP A 428 35.89 21.88 -4.10
CA ASP A 428 36.45 20.85 -3.22
C ASP A 428 35.38 20.21 -2.33
N LEU A 429 34.44 21.02 -1.80
CA LEU A 429 33.31 20.52 -1.01
C LEU A 429 32.39 19.63 -1.85
N VAL A 430 32.11 20.01 -3.09
CA VAL A 430 31.29 19.20 -4.02
C VAL A 430 32.00 17.91 -4.36
N ASN A 431 33.30 17.96 -4.67
CA ASN A 431 34.09 16.76 -4.95
C ASN A 431 34.14 15.81 -3.73
N SER A 432 34.23 16.35 -2.51
CA SER A 432 34.11 15.57 -1.28
C SER A 432 32.74 14.91 -1.16
N ALA A 433 31.65 15.67 -1.33
CA ALA A 433 30.28 15.16 -1.24
C ALA A 433 30.01 14.04 -2.26
N VAL A 434 30.42 14.23 -3.51
CA VAL A 434 30.22 13.24 -4.60
C VAL A 434 31.04 11.97 -4.37
N THR A 435 32.26 12.09 -3.84
CA THR A 435 33.11 10.94 -3.49
C THR A 435 32.52 10.17 -2.31
N ASN A 436 32.05 10.87 -1.28
CA ASN A 436 31.41 10.26 -0.12
C ASN A 436 30.08 9.61 -0.50
N PHE A 437 29.30 10.21 -1.40
CA PHE A 437 28.09 9.62 -1.96
C PHE A 437 28.36 8.30 -2.70
N GLN A 438 29.38 8.26 -3.57
CA GLN A 438 29.75 7.01 -4.25
C GLN A 438 30.20 5.92 -3.27
N THR A 439 30.99 6.31 -2.27
CA THR A 439 31.44 5.38 -1.23
C THR A 439 30.28 4.83 -0.42
N TYR A 440 29.32 5.70 -0.07
CA TYR A 440 28.14 5.36 0.70
C TYR A 440 27.19 4.44 -0.07
N THR A 441 26.91 4.77 -1.32
CA THR A 441 26.03 3.96 -2.19
C THR A 441 26.61 2.58 -2.50
N ALA A 442 27.94 2.47 -2.57
CA ALA A 442 28.61 1.20 -2.80
C ALA A 442 28.71 0.30 -1.55
N ASN A 443 28.86 0.87 -0.35
CA ASN A 443 29.25 0.10 0.84
C ASN A 443 28.25 0.14 2.01
N ASN A 444 27.38 1.16 2.08
CA ASN A 444 26.57 1.45 3.27
C ASN A 444 25.06 1.31 3.04
N LEU A 445 24.60 1.31 1.78
CA LEU A 445 23.20 1.02 1.45
C LEU A 445 22.93 -0.49 1.52
N ASN A 446 22.38 -0.94 2.65
CA ASN A 446 22.01 -2.34 2.90
C ASN A 446 20.66 -2.71 2.24
N ASP A 447 20.60 -2.66 0.91
CA ASP A 447 19.39 -3.03 0.18
C ASP A 447 19.35 -4.55 -0.11
N MET A 448 18.15 -5.14 -0.09
CA MET A 448 17.99 -6.54 -0.50
C MET A 448 18.24 -6.70 -2.00
N ASN A 449 19.16 -7.60 -2.36
CA ASN A 449 19.44 -7.89 -3.77
C ASN A 449 18.25 -8.61 -4.46
N CYS A 450 18.20 -8.50 -5.79
CA CYS A 450 17.11 -9.07 -6.57
C CYS A 450 17.06 -10.60 -6.48
N ALA A 451 18.20 -11.29 -6.45
CA ALA A 451 18.24 -12.76 -6.37
C ALA A 451 17.59 -13.31 -5.09
N THR A 452 17.88 -12.68 -3.94
CA THR A 452 17.27 -13.02 -2.65
C THR A 452 15.79 -12.65 -2.64
N THR A 453 15.43 -11.52 -3.26
CA THR A 453 14.04 -11.11 -3.39
C THR A 453 13.24 -12.13 -4.20
N GLU A 454 13.74 -12.56 -5.35
CA GLU A 454 13.10 -13.57 -6.20
C GLU A 454 12.95 -14.92 -5.50
N ALA A 455 13.96 -15.33 -4.71
CA ALA A 455 13.93 -16.56 -3.93
C ALA A 455 12.94 -16.52 -2.75
N THR A 456 12.68 -15.34 -2.19
CA THR A 456 11.80 -15.14 -1.02
C THR A 456 10.42 -14.58 -1.36
N THR A 457 10.12 -14.38 -2.64
CA THR A 457 8.82 -13.89 -3.11
C THR A 457 8.02 -15.00 -3.75
N VAL A 458 6.72 -15.01 -3.46
CA VAL A 458 5.77 -15.88 -4.14
C VAL A 458 5.74 -15.55 -5.64
N ASP A 459 5.64 -16.60 -6.45
CA ASP A 459 5.55 -16.55 -7.92
C ASP A 459 4.09 -16.59 -8.40
N TYR A 460 3.14 -16.18 -7.56
CA TYR A 460 1.73 -16.12 -7.89
C TYR A 460 1.09 -14.87 -7.31
N ARG A 461 -0.01 -14.43 -7.93
CA ARG A 461 -0.79 -13.27 -7.47
C ARG A 461 -2.16 -13.74 -6.99
N LEU A 462 -2.49 -13.35 -5.77
CA LEU A 462 -3.79 -13.61 -5.19
C LEU A 462 -4.85 -12.72 -5.83
N LYS A 463 -6.03 -13.29 -6.07
CA LYS A 463 -7.21 -12.58 -6.54
C LYS A 463 -8.39 -13.11 -5.76
N THR A 464 -8.64 -12.51 -4.60
CA THR A 464 -9.58 -13.01 -3.60
C THR A 464 -10.58 -11.92 -3.21
N ASN A 465 -11.83 -12.32 -2.97
CA ASN A 465 -12.83 -11.53 -2.28
C ASN A 465 -12.75 -11.94 -0.81
N LEU A 466 -12.02 -11.15 -0.03
CA LEU A 466 -11.78 -11.42 1.38
C LEU A 466 -12.84 -10.73 2.24
N TYR A 467 -13.63 -11.53 2.96
CA TYR A 467 -14.57 -11.07 3.96
C TYR A 467 -13.96 -11.29 5.33
N ILE A 468 -13.60 -10.22 6.03
CA ILE A 468 -13.01 -10.27 7.37
C ILE A 468 -14.13 -10.05 8.38
N VAL A 469 -14.41 -11.02 9.23
CA VAL A 469 -15.34 -10.90 10.35
C VAL A 469 -14.52 -10.62 11.60
N LEU A 470 -14.64 -9.40 12.13
CA LEU A 470 -13.82 -8.89 13.21
C LEU A 470 -14.57 -8.91 14.55
N ASP A 471 -13.97 -9.54 15.55
CA ASP A 471 -14.34 -9.37 16.95
C ASP A 471 -13.76 -8.07 17.51
N ALA A 472 -14.64 -7.13 17.85
CA ALA A 472 -14.26 -5.82 18.37
C ALA A 472 -13.63 -5.86 19.78
N THR A 473 -13.57 -7.02 20.44
CA THR A 473 -12.80 -7.18 21.69
C THR A 473 -11.29 -7.19 21.47
N TRP A 474 -10.81 -7.33 20.22
CA TRP A 474 -9.42 -7.06 19.90
C TRP A 474 -9.07 -5.58 20.13
N GLN A 475 -7.89 -5.31 20.68
CA GLN A 475 -7.40 -3.93 20.74
C GLN A 475 -6.99 -3.44 19.35
N TYR A 476 -7.41 -2.24 18.97
CA TYR A 476 -7.17 -1.66 17.64
C TYR A 476 -5.68 -1.67 17.24
N ASN A 477 -4.80 -1.31 18.16
CA ASN A 477 -3.34 -1.30 17.97
C ASN A 477 -2.72 -2.67 17.68
N ALA A 478 -3.35 -3.78 18.10
CA ALA A 478 -2.90 -5.13 17.79
C ALA A 478 -3.48 -5.64 16.46
N ILE A 479 -4.78 -5.41 16.22
CA ILE A 479 -5.49 -5.99 15.08
C ILE A 479 -5.35 -5.19 13.79
N TYR A 480 -5.23 -3.87 13.87
CA TYR A 480 -5.10 -3.01 12.69
C TYR A 480 -3.83 -3.33 11.86
N PRO A 481 -2.64 -3.51 12.49
CA PRO A 481 -1.45 -3.95 11.75
C PRO A 481 -1.62 -5.36 11.15
N ALA A 482 -2.32 -6.27 11.83
CA ALA A 482 -2.59 -7.62 11.34
C ALA A 482 -3.48 -7.65 10.10
N ILE A 483 -4.54 -6.84 10.09
CA ILE A 483 -5.39 -6.66 8.90
C ILE A 483 -4.57 -6.01 7.79
N SER A 484 -3.82 -4.95 8.08
CA SER A 484 -3.00 -4.25 7.08
C SER A 484 -1.99 -5.18 6.40
N TYR A 485 -1.34 -6.07 7.16
CA TYR A 485 -0.46 -7.10 6.62
C TYR A 485 -1.17 -8.01 5.62
N LEU A 486 -2.40 -8.45 5.91
CA LEU A 486 -3.18 -9.24 4.96
C LEU A 486 -3.48 -8.44 3.69
N LEU A 487 -3.90 -7.17 3.80
CA LEU A 487 -4.27 -6.34 2.64
C LEU A 487 -3.10 -6.09 1.70
N ASP A 488 -1.91 -5.84 2.26
CA ASP A 488 -0.68 -5.62 1.49
C ASP A 488 -0.27 -6.89 0.73
N ASN A 489 -0.44 -8.08 1.32
CA ASN A 489 -0.03 -9.35 0.71
C ASN A 489 -1.07 -9.98 -0.23
N ILE A 490 -2.37 -9.75 -0.02
CA ILE A 490 -3.41 -10.18 -0.98
C ILE A 490 -3.56 -9.21 -2.16
N GLU A 491 -2.86 -8.07 -2.09
CA GLU A 491 -2.83 -7.02 -3.11
C GLU A 491 -4.23 -6.49 -3.48
N VAL A 492 -4.92 -5.93 -2.49
CA VAL A 492 -6.22 -5.29 -2.72
C VAL A 492 -6.04 -4.16 -3.74
N SER A 493 -6.68 -4.30 -4.89
CA SER A 493 -6.58 -3.35 -5.99
C SER A 493 -7.65 -3.65 -7.03
N LYS A 494 -7.91 -2.70 -7.94
CA LYS A 494 -8.83 -2.92 -9.07
C LYS A 494 -8.47 -4.11 -9.97
N TYR A 495 -7.20 -4.53 -9.99
CA TYR A 495 -6.71 -5.66 -10.78
C TYR A 495 -6.66 -6.98 -9.99
N GLY A 496 -6.72 -6.91 -8.67
CA GLY A 496 -6.45 -8.00 -7.75
C GLY A 496 -7.64 -8.29 -6.85
N SER A 497 -7.38 -8.29 -5.55
CA SER A 497 -8.33 -8.71 -4.52
C SER A 497 -9.27 -7.57 -4.08
N SER A 498 -10.39 -7.94 -3.48
CA SER A 498 -11.29 -7.02 -2.77
C SER A 498 -11.38 -7.39 -1.31
N VAL A 499 -11.69 -6.41 -0.45
CA VAL A 499 -11.89 -6.63 0.98
C VAL A 499 -13.23 -6.05 1.44
N THR A 500 -13.89 -6.77 2.35
CA THR A 500 -15.06 -6.32 3.12
C THR A 500 -14.81 -6.60 4.59
N LEU A 501 -15.10 -5.65 5.47
CA LEU A 501 -14.97 -5.81 6.92
C LEU A 501 -16.34 -5.90 7.56
N LEU A 502 -16.60 -6.94 8.34
CA LEU A 502 -17.86 -7.27 8.99
C LEU A 502 -17.66 -7.36 10.51
N ASN A 503 -18.71 -7.08 11.28
CA ASN A 503 -18.68 -7.24 12.73
C ASN A 503 -19.01 -8.69 13.15
N ALA A 504 -18.26 -9.26 14.10
CA ALA A 504 -18.50 -10.60 14.64
C ALA A 504 -19.70 -10.71 15.59
N PHE A 505 -20.32 -9.59 15.99
CA PHE A 505 -21.51 -9.60 16.84
C PHE A 505 -22.81 -9.84 16.06
N ASP A 506 -22.94 -9.26 14.87
CA ASP A 506 -24.19 -9.29 14.10
C ASP A 506 -23.98 -9.52 12.60
N GLY A 507 -22.75 -9.51 12.09
CA GLY A 507 -22.46 -9.65 10.66
C GLY A 507 -22.74 -8.36 9.87
N SER A 508 -22.94 -7.23 10.55
CA SER A 508 -23.11 -5.92 9.90
C SER A 508 -21.82 -5.47 9.21
N ILE A 509 -21.97 -4.74 8.11
CA ILE A 509 -20.86 -4.22 7.32
C ILE A 509 -20.23 -3.02 8.03
N ILE A 510 -18.94 -3.14 8.38
CA ILE A 510 -18.13 -2.05 8.95
C ILE A 510 -17.50 -1.24 7.82
N VAL A 511 -16.86 -1.93 6.87
CA VAL A 511 -16.30 -1.36 5.63
C VAL A 511 -16.89 -2.15 4.48
N ASN A 512 -17.54 -1.44 3.56
CA ASN A 512 -18.14 -2.05 2.37
C ASN A 512 -17.06 -2.63 1.44
N LYS A 513 -17.48 -3.47 0.49
CA LYS A 513 -16.61 -4.07 -0.52
C LYS A 513 -15.79 -2.99 -1.23
N THR A 514 -14.48 -3.03 -1.04
CA THR A 514 -13.54 -2.05 -1.59
C THR A 514 -12.44 -2.75 -2.39
N PHE A 515 -12.04 -2.13 -3.49
CA PHE A 515 -10.92 -2.54 -4.35
C PHE A 515 -9.71 -1.60 -4.20
N SER A 516 -9.68 -0.86 -3.10
CA SER A 516 -8.70 0.19 -2.81
C SER A 516 -8.23 0.07 -1.37
N VAL A 517 -6.94 -0.16 -1.18
CA VAL A 517 -6.30 -0.22 0.14
C VAL A 517 -6.42 1.13 0.85
N SER A 518 -6.30 2.24 0.10
CA SER A 518 -6.40 3.58 0.68
C SER A 518 -7.82 3.89 1.19
N ASP A 519 -8.88 3.43 0.52
CA ASP A 519 -10.26 3.56 1.01
C ASP A 519 -10.52 2.70 2.25
N PHE A 520 -9.90 1.52 2.32
CA PHE A 520 -10.01 0.68 3.51
C PHE A 520 -9.45 1.41 4.74
N HIS A 521 -8.25 1.98 4.64
CA HIS A 521 -7.59 2.64 5.76
C HIS A 521 -8.26 3.95 6.19
N THR A 522 -8.91 4.67 5.29
CA THR A 522 -9.67 5.88 5.63
C THR A 522 -10.99 5.55 6.32
N ASN A 523 -11.64 4.45 5.94
CA ASN A 523 -12.92 4.05 6.52
C ASN A 523 -12.77 3.30 7.86
N TYR A 524 -11.71 2.50 8.05
CA TYR A 524 -11.47 1.77 9.28
C TYR A 524 -10.44 2.47 10.18
N THR A 525 -10.96 3.29 11.11
CA THR A 525 -10.18 4.09 12.06
C THR A 525 -10.36 3.62 13.50
N LEU A 526 -9.53 4.13 14.42
CA LEU A 526 -9.66 3.86 15.86
C LEU A 526 -11.05 4.25 16.39
N VAL A 527 -11.56 5.43 15.98
CA VAL A 527 -12.88 5.91 16.40
C VAL A 527 -13.96 4.95 15.92
N LYS A 528 -13.88 4.50 14.65
CA LYS A 528 -14.83 3.53 14.11
C LYS A 528 -14.77 2.21 14.89
N HIS A 529 -13.59 1.70 15.20
CA HIS A 529 -13.40 0.47 15.98
C HIS A 529 -14.05 0.54 17.37
N GLN A 530 -13.90 1.67 18.07
CA GLN A 530 -14.47 1.87 19.40
C GLN A 530 -16.01 1.93 19.41
N THR A 531 -16.64 2.23 18.28
CA THR A 531 -18.10 2.24 18.15
C THR A 531 -18.72 0.88 17.84
N LEU A 532 -17.91 -0.16 17.60
CA LEU A 532 -18.41 -1.49 17.22
C LEU A 532 -18.98 -2.23 18.43
N PHE A 533 -20.01 -3.03 18.19
CA PHE A 533 -20.51 -3.97 19.21
C PHE A 533 -19.45 -5.03 19.51
N THR A 534 -19.11 -5.19 20.78
CA THR A 534 -18.14 -6.18 21.25
C THR A 534 -18.77 -7.54 21.49
N GLY A 535 -18.03 -8.61 21.23
CA GLY A 535 -18.46 -9.99 21.44
C GLY A 535 -18.74 -10.74 20.14
N VAL A 536 -19.02 -12.03 20.26
CA VAL A 536 -19.18 -12.93 19.12
C VAL A 536 -20.52 -13.64 19.20
N ASN A 537 -21.32 -13.56 18.12
CA ASN A 537 -22.53 -14.33 17.95
C ASN A 537 -22.52 -14.98 16.56
N LEU A 538 -22.19 -16.27 16.53
CA LEU A 538 -22.06 -17.01 15.27
C LEU A 538 -23.40 -17.24 14.58
N GLU A 539 -24.51 -17.28 15.32
CA GLU A 539 -25.83 -17.56 14.75
C GLU A 539 -26.33 -16.38 13.90
N SER A 540 -26.29 -15.17 14.45
CA SER A 540 -26.67 -13.94 13.73
C SER A 540 -25.70 -13.63 12.60
N THR A 541 -24.38 -13.73 12.86
CA THR A 541 -23.36 -13.44 11.86
C THR A 541 -23.44 -14.37 10.66
N LEU A 542 -23.47 -15.69 10.85
CA LEU A 542 -23.56 -16.64 9.74
C LEU A 542 -24.88 -16.49 8.96
N THR A 543 -25.97 -16.16 9.66
CA THR A 543 -27.26 -15.89 9.01
C THR A 543 -27.16 -14.68 8.08
N ASN A 544 -26.62 -13.56 8.56
CA ASN A 544 -26.50 -12.34 7.77
C ASN A 544 -25.46 -12.47 6.65
N ILE A 545 -24.35 -13.17 6.91
CA ILE A 545 -23.34 -13.49 5.89
C ILE A 545 -23.96 -14.37 4.80
N ARG A 546 -24.76 -15.38 5.14
CA ARG A 546 -25.44 -16.20 4.13
C ARG A 546 -26.33 -15.36 3.24
N ILE A 547 -27.15 -14.48 3.82
CA ILE A 547 -28.05 -13.59 3.05
C ILE A 547 -27.22 -12.70 2.11
N MET A 548 -26.11 -12.16 2.59
CA MET A 548 -25.17 -11.38 1.76
C MET A 548 -24.59 -12.21 0.62
N MET A 549 -24.10 -13.42 0.88
CA MET A 549 -23.51 -14.29 -0.15
C MET A 549 -24.55 -14.73 -1.18
N HIS A 550 -25.80 -14.98 -0.78
CA HIS A 550 -26.89 -15.29 -1.70
C HIS A 550 -27.17 -14.10 -2.64
N SER A 551 -27.18 -12.88 -2.10
CA SER A 551 -27.31 -11.66 -2.91
C SER A 551 -26.15 -11.49 -3.90
N GLU A 552 -24.91 -11.80 -3.49
CA GLU A 552 -23.75 -11.75 -4.40
C GLU A 552 -23.85 -12.80 -5.50
N LEU A 553 -24.28 -14.04 -5.19
CA LEU A 553 -24.47 -15.08 -6.19
C LEU A 553 -25.55 -14.74 -7.21
N GLU A 554 -26.65 -14.09 -6.80
CA GLU A 554 -27.68 -13.64 -7.73
C GLU A 554 -27.17 -12.50 -8.63
N ASN A 555 -26.34 -11.60 -8.10
CA ASN A 555 -25.66 -10.59 -8.91
C ASN A 555 -24.69 -11.24 -9.92
N GLU A 556 -23.96 -12.28 -9.53
CA GLU A 556 -23.09 -13.06 -10.43
C GLU A 556 -23.87 -13.77 -11.52
N LYS A 557 -25.06 -14.30 -11.18
CA LYS A 557 -25.97 -14.93 -12.14
C LYS A 557 -26.50 -13.93 -13.16
N THR A 558 -26.97 -12.76 -12.73
CA THR A 558 -27.48 -11.71 -13.64
C THR A 558 -26.39 -11.14 -14.54
N THR A 559 -25.17 -10.99 -14.02
CA THR A 559 -24.00 -10.54 -14.79
C THR A 559 -23.32 -11.65 -15.59
N ASN A 560 -23.81 -12.90 -15.48
CA ASN A 560 -23.26 -14.08 -16.15
C ASN A 560 -21.77 -14.32 -15.83
N TYR A 561 -21.36 -14.03 -14.59
CA TYR A 561 -19.98 -14.10 -14.13
C TYR A 561 -19.53 -15.56 -13.92
N VAL A 562 -18.59 -16.03 -14.74
CA VAL A 562 -18.09 -17.43 -14.74
C VAL A 562 -17.00 -17.69 -13.68
N GLY A 563 -16.58 -16.65 -12.95
CA GLY A 563 -15.55 -16.74 -11.91
C GLY A 563 -14.31 -15.90 -12.19
N GLY A 564 -13.26 -16.14 -11.41
CA GLY A 564 -11.99 -15.40 -11.48
C GLY A 564 -11.46 -14.91 -10.13
N ASN A 565 -12.32 -14.74 -9.12
CA ASN A 565 -11.94 -14.34 -7.77
C ASN A 565 -12.27 -15.43 -6.76
N ALA A 566 -11.31 -15.85 -5.93
CA ALA A 566 -11.57 -16.73 -4.80
C ALA A 566 -12.52 -16.06 -3.79
N THR A 567 -13.30 -16.82 -3.02
CA THR A 567 -14.17 -16.24 -1.98
C THR A 567 -13.78 -16.81 -0.63
N VAL A 568 -13.31 -15.96 0.27
CA VAL A 568 -12.79 -16.38 1.58
C VAL A 568 -13.44 -15.57 2.69
N LEU A 569 -13.95 -16.27 3.71
CA LEU A 569 -14.50 -15.71 4.93
C LEU A 569 -13.55 -16.00 6.09
N LEU A 570 -12.88 -14.95 6.58
CA LEU A 570 -11.92 -15.01 7.67
C LEU A 570 -12.53 -14.45 8.95
N PHE A 571 -12.71 -15.29 9.97
CA PHE A 571 -13.10 -14.86 11.31
C PHE A 571 -11.86 -14.55 12.15
N LEU A 572 -11.72 -13.31 12.63
CA LEU A 572 -10.69 -12.87 13.58
C LEU A 572 -11.32 -12.71 14.95
N LEU A 573 -11.19 -13.73 15.80
CA LEU A 573 -11.89 -13.82 17.09
C LEU A 573 -10.91 -13.74 18.27
N ASN A 574 -11.19 -12.88 19.24
CA ASN A 574 -10.42 -12.78 20.47
C ASN A 574 -11.16 -13.43 21.65
N SER A 575 -12.49 -13.40 21.63
CA SER A 575 -13.34 -13.91 22.70
C SER A 575 -13.04 -15.39 22.99
N GLY A 576 -12.73 -15.70 24.26
CA GLY A 576 -12.37 -17.06 24.67
C GLY A 576 -13.55 -18.03 24.84
N ASN A 577 -14.79 -17.55 24.87
CA ASN A 577 -15.98 -18.41 24.98
C ASN A 577 -16.90 -18.17 23.78
N ILE A 578 -16.79 -19.03 22.77
CA ILE A 578 -17.59 -18.97 21.54
C ILE A 578 -18.73 -19.99 21.69
N GLN A 579 -19.98 -19.51 21.58
CA GLN A 579 -21.15 -20.38 21.66
C GLN A 579 -21.39 -21.06 20.31
N ASN A 580 -21.20 -22.38 20.24
CA ASN A 580 -21.56 -23.20 19.08
C ASN A 580 -22.80 -24.04 19.41
N THR A 581 -23.98 -23.54 19.04
CA THR A 581 -25.25 -24.23 19.21
C THR A 581 -25.59 -25.06 17.96
N ALA A 582 -26.57 -25.96 18.06
CA ALA A 582 -27.06 -26.69 16.90
C ALA A 582 -27.57 -25.77 15.77
N ALA A 583 -28.09 -24.59 16.11
CA ALA A 583 -28.50 -23.58 15.14
C ALA A 583 -27.31 -23.02 14.34
N VAL A 584 -26.19 -22.74 15.00
CA VAL A 584 -24.95 -22.28 14.37
C VAL A 584 -24.43 -23.30 13.36
N TRP A 585 -24.37 -24.57 13.77
CA TRP A 585 -23.96 -25.66 12.89
C TRP A 585 -24.86 -25.77 11.66
N GLU A 586 -26.18 -25.66 11.83
CA GLU A 586 -27.13 -25.70 10.73
C GLU A 586 -26.95 -24.51 9.77
N GLN A 587 -26.69 -23.31 10.27
CA GLN A 587 -26.38 -22.15 9.42
C GLN A 587 -25.09 -22.37 8.61
N ALA A 588 -24.04 -22.89 9.23
CA ALA A 588 -22.79 -23.21 8.55
C ALA A 588 -22.98 -24.30 7.49
N ARG A 589 -23.78 -25.33 7.78
CA ARG A 589 -24.13 -26.40 6.82
C ARG A 589 -24.87 -25.84 5.60
N ILE A 590 -25.90 -25.04 5.81
CA ILE A 590 -26.67 -24.41 4.72
C ILE A 590 -25.75 -23.50 3.88
N LEU A 591 -24.90 -22.70 4.53
CA LEU A 591 -23.95 -21.83 3.82
C LEU A 591 -22.99 -22.64 2.95
N ASN A 592 -22.47 -23.75 3.48
CA ASN A 592 -21.58 -24.65 2.77
C ASN A 592 -22.23 -25.33 1.54
N GLU A 593 -23.53 -25.63 1.63
CA GLU A 593 -24.29 -26.26 0.55
C GLU A 593 -24.78 -25.28 -0.53
N THR A 594 -25.03 -24.02 -0.14
CA THR A 594 -25.53 -22.96 -1.04
C THR A 594 -24.42 -22.11 -1.64
N VAL A 595 -23.23 -22.09 -1.03
CA VAL A 595 -22.06 -21.34 -1.51
C VAL A 595 -20.82 -22.25 -1.43
N PRO A 596 -20.72 -23.29 -2.27
CA PRO A 596 -19.71 -24.32 -2.14
C PRO A 596 -18.29 -23.85 -2.49
N ASP A 597 -18.11 -22.67 -3.07
CA ASP A 597 -16.79 -22.09 -3.34
C ASP A 597 -16.29 -21.18 -2.19
N LEU A 598 -17.13 -20.90 -1.19
CA LEU A 598 -16.74 -20.12 -0.02
C LEU A 598 -15.84 -20.96 0.89
N ARG A 599 -14.66 -20.45 1.21
CA ARG A 599 -13.81 -21.02 2.27
C ARG A 599 -13.98 -20.26 3.57
N ILE A 600 -14.38 -20.96 4.64
CA ILE A 600 -14.42 -20.39 5.98
C ILE A 600 -13.09 -20.71 6.69
N ILE A 601 -12.45 -19.69 7.24
CA ILE A 601 -11.20 -19.77 8.01
C ILE A 601 -11.42 -19.07 9.35
N PHE A 602 -10.99 -19.70 10.43
CA PHE A 602 -11.01 -19.15 11.78
C PHE A 602 -9.59 -18.86 12.27
N ALA A 603 -9.38 -17.63 12.71
CA ALA A 603 -8.17 -17.17 13.36
C ALA A 603 -8.54 -16.69 14.76
N THR A 604 -8.16 -17.47 15.78
CA THR A 604 -8.62 -17.28 17.16
C THR A 604 -7.46 -16.97 18.11
N ALA A 605 -7.68 -16.09 19.09
CA ALA A 605 -6.65 -15.77 20.10
C ALA A 605 -6.29 -16.95 21.02
N THR A 606 -7.24 -17.86 21.22
CA THR A 606 -7.10 -19.07 22.03
C THR A 606 -7.42 -20.30 21.19
N ASN A 607 -6.97 -21.48 21.61
CA ASN A 607 -7.31 -22.71 20.92
C ASN A 607 -8.82 -23.03 21.09
N GLN A 608 -9.56 -22.99 19.99
CA GLN A 608 -11.01 -23.23 19.92
C GLN A 608 -11.35 -24.38 18.97
N PHE A 609 -10.38 -25.27 18.69
CA PHE A 609 -10.54 -26.39 17.77
C PHE A 609 -11.78 -27.24 18.08
N ASP A 610 -11.94 -27.67 19.34
CA ASP A 610 -13.06 -28.52 19.78
C ASP A 610 -14.44 -27.86 19.59
N ASN A 611 -14.49 -26.52 19.60
CA ASN A 611 -15.72 -25.76 19.45
C ASN A 611 -16.04 -25.43 17.99
N LEU A 612 -15.06 -25.38 17.08
CA LEU A 612 -15.25 -24.85 15.72
C LEU A 612 -15.06 -25.88 14.60
N TRP A 613 -14.50 -27.06 14.89
CA TRP A 613 -14.16 -28.07 13.87
C TRP A 613 -15.34 -28.48 12.97
N ASN A 614 -16.57 -28.46 13.49
CA ASN A 614 -17.78 -28.86 12.78
C ASN A 614 -18.34 -27.75 11.85
N LEU A 615 -17.80 -26.53 11.89
CA LEU A 615 -18.22 -25.39 11.06
C LEU A 615 -17.37 -25.24 9.80
N VAL A 616 -16.36 -26.10 9.64
CA VAL A 616 -15.25 -25.89 8.73
C VAL A 616 -15.00 -27.14 7.90
N ARG A 617 -14.42 -26.98 6.70
CA ARG A 617 -14.19 -28.11 5.77
C ARG A 617 -12.90 -28.88 6.07
N ASP A 618 -11.83 -28.18 6.43
CA ASP A 618 -10.55 -28.79 6.80
C ASP A 618 -10.15 -28.35 8.19
N LEU A 619 -10.47 -29.22 9.13
CA LEU A 619 -10.26 -29.02 10.55
C LEU A 619 -8.81 -28.72 10.95
N HIS A 620 -7.80 -29.21 10.20
CA HIS A 620 -6.40 -29.02 10.59
C HIS A 620 -5.83 -27.68 10.12
N ASN A 621 -6.27 -27.18 8.95
CA ASN A 621 -5.64 -26.03 8.30
C ASN A 621 -6.49 -24.76 8.31
N ASP A 622 -7.80 -24.86 8.51
CA ASP A 622 -8.69 -23.70 8.49
C ASP A 622 -8.92 -23.09 9.88
N ILE A 623 -8.53 -23.77 10.96
CA ILE A 623 -8.59 -23.23 12.33
C ILE A 623 -7.15 -22.98 12.77
N THR A 624 -6.84 -21.71 13.00
CA THR A 624 -5.50 -21.25 13.36
C THR A 624 -5.55 -20.42 14.62
N THR A 625 -4.61 -20.68 15.53
CA THR A 625 -4.47 -19.87 16.74
C THR A 625 -3.44 -18.77 16.50
N ILE A 626 -3.82 -17.53 16.75
CA ILE A 626 -2.97 -16.35 16.56
C ILE A 626 -2.71 -15.64 17.88
N SER A 627 -1.50 -15.14 18.06
CA SER A 627 -1.14 -14.30 19.20
C SER A 627 -0.62 -12.97 18.65
N LEU A 628 -1.36 -11.89 18.86
CA LEU A 628 -1.00 -10.56 18.39
C LEU A 628 -0.55 -9.70 19.57
N ASN A 629 0.60 -9.04 19.44
CA ASN A 629 1.06 -8.08 20.44
C ASN A 629 0.58 -6.65 20.11
N THR A 630 0.51 -5.79 21.13
CA THR A 630 0.07 -4.40 20.98
C THR A 630 1.07 -3.50 20.25
N GLN A 631 2.28 -4.01 20.01
CA GLN A 631 3.35 -3.31 19.29
C GLN A 631 3.37 -3.64 17.79
N GLY A 632 2.58 -4.62 17.34
CA GLY A 632 2.51 -5.09 15.96
C GLY A 632 3.77 -5.79 15.44
N THR A 633 4.74 -6.15 16.28
CA THR A 633 6.05 -6.64 15.82
C THR A 633 6.06 -8.10 15.39
N ASN A 634 5.11 -8.91 15.85
CA ASN A 634 5.02 -10.34 15.54
C ASN A 634 3.97 -10.68 14.48
N VAL A 635 3.41 -9.67 13.82
CA VAL A 635 2.28 -9.79 12.89
C VAL A 635 2.58 -10.72 11.72
N GLU A 636 3.75 -10.59 11.10
CA GLU A 636 4.14 -11.42 9.96
C GLU A 636 4.13 -12.91 10.32
N ILE A 637 4.76 -13.27 11.44
CA ILE A 637 4.82 -14.66 11.92
C ILE A 637 3.42 -15.17 12.29
N ALA A 638 2.59 -14.34 12.95
CA ALA A 638 1.27 -14.73 13.39
C ALA A 638 0.26 -14.91 12.23
N MET A 639 0.38 -14.09 11.18
CA MET A 639 -0.60 -14.04 10.09
C MET A 639 -0.16 -14.82 8.84
N ASN A 640 1.13 -15.16 8.69
CA ASN A 640 1.61 -15.93 7.53
C ASN A 640 0.88 -17.27 7.32
N PRO A 641 0.57 -18.08 8.36
CA PRO A 641 -0.20 -19.33 8.17
C PRO A 641 -1.59 -19.08 7.57
N ILE A 642 -2.24 -17.97 7.94
CA ILE A 642 -3.55 -17.57 7.40
C ILE A 642 -3.40 -17.15 5.94
N LEU A 643 -2.37 -16.37 5.61
CA LEU A 643 -2.08 -15.95 4.24
C LEU A 643 -1.80 -17.15 3.32
N GLU A 644 -0.97 -18.10 3.77
CA GLU A 644 -0.71 -19.35 3.05
C GLU A 644 -2.00 -20.14 2.83
N ARG A 645 -2.89 -20.15 3.82
CA ARG A 645 -4.17 -20.83 3.68
C ARG A 645 -5.11 -20.13 2.69
N ILE A 646 -5.19 -18.81 2.72
CA ILE A 646 -5.94 -18.00 1.74
C ILE A 646 -5.41 -18.29 0.33
N ALA A 647 -4.10 -18.42 0.17
CA ALA A 647 -3.47 -18.71 -1.11
C ALA A 647 -3.85 -20.08 -1.69
N GLN A 648 -4.04 -21.08 -0.83
CA GLN A 648 -4.43 -22.44 -1.24
C GLN A 648 -5.87 -22.56 -1.76
N VAL A 649 -6.74 -21.58 -1.52
CA VAL A 649 -8.14 -21.63 -1.97
C VAL A 649 -8.24 -21.59 -3.50
N GLY A 650 -7.37 -20.81 -4.16
CA GLY A 650 -7.37 -20.64 -5.61
C GLY A 650 -8.57 -19.83 -6.13
N ARG A 651 -8.43 -19.26 -7.33
CA ARG A 651 -9.50 -18.52 -8.02
C ARG A 651 -10.63 -19.48 -8.41
N ARG A 652 -11.90 -19.13 -8.19
CA ARG A 652 -12.99 -20.04 -8.53
C ARG A 652 -13.35 -20.02 -10.02
N ILE A 653 -13.73 -21.17 -10.54
CA ILE A 653 -14.44 -21.34 -11.82
C ILE A 653 -15.83 -21.89 -11.47
N ILE A 654 -16.88 -21.18 -11.86
CA ILE A 654 -18.26 -21.50 -11.45
C ILE A 654 -19.19 -21.57 -12.64
N ASN A 655 -20.33 -22.24 -12.44
CA ASN A 655 -21.47 -22.08 -13.32
C ASN A 655 -22.37 -20.94 -12.79
N PRO A 656 -22.46 -19.79 -13.50
CA PRO A 656 -23.26 -18.66 -13.05
C PRO A 656 -24.76 -18.96 -12.96
N THR A 657 -25.27 -19.98 -13.66
CA THR A 657 -26.71 -20.26 -13.66
C THR A 657 -27.21 -20.91 -12.37
N CYS A 658 -26.31 -21.47 -11.55
CA CYS A 658 -26.69 -22.13 -10.30
C CYS A 658 -27.28 -21.17 -9.26
N GLY A 659 -26.70 -19.96 -9.13
CA GLY A 659 -27.02 -19.05 -8.02
C GLY A 659 -26.92 -19.74 -6.65
N SER A 660 -27.73 -19.30 -5.69
CA SER A 660 -27.90 -19.97 -4.38
C SER A 660 -28.83 -21.19 -4.44
N ASP A 661 -29.66 -21.29 -5.48
CA ASP A 661 -30.83 -22.17 -5.51
C ASP A 661 -30.57 -23.52 -6.21
N TYR A 662 -29.46 -23.65 -6.94
CA TYR A 662 -29.03 -24.88 -7.62
C TYR A 662 -30.13 -25.63 -8.38
N PRO A 663 -30.74 -25.03 -9.42
CA PRO A 663 -31.82 -25.68 -10.16
C PRO A 663 -31.34 -26.97 -10.86
N GLU A 664 -32.13 -28.04 -10.74
CA GLU A 664 -31.75 -29.43 -11.11
C GLU A 664 -31.52 -29.66 -12.62
N GLU A 665 -31.81 -28.69 -13.50
CA GLU A 665 -31.66 -28.80 -14.96
C GLU A 665 -30.84 -27.67 -15.61
N SER A 666 -30.15 -26.84 -14.83
CA SER A 666 -29.37 -25.74 -15.41
C SER A 666 -27.97 -26.19 -15.84
N SER A 667 -27.71 -26.02 -17.15
CA SER A 667 -26.36 -26.08 -17.73
C SER A 667 -25.77 -24.67 -17.85
N SER A 668 -24.45 -24.55 -17.76
CA SER A 668 -23.75 -23.30 -18.09
C SER A 668 -23.86 -22.94 -19.56
N GLY A 669 -24.09 -23.92 -20.45
CA GLY A 669 -23.80 -23.79 -21.88
C GLY A 669 -22.31 -23.50 -22.10
N SER A 670 -21.98 -22.78 -23.17
CA SER A 670 -20.63 -22.27 -23.44
C SER A 670 -20.48 -20.84 -22.94
N ARG A 671 -19.61 -20.65 -21.94
CA ARG A 671 -19.33 -19.33 -21.34
C ARG A 671 -17.84 -19.17 -21.09
N HIS A 672 -17.37 -17.94 -21.00
CA HIS A 672 -15.95 -17.67 -20.79
C HIS A 672 -15.73 -16.41 -19.96
N PHE A 673 -14.53 -16.32 -19.40
CA PHE A 673 -13.98 -15.08 -18.88
C PHE A 673 -12.52 -14.95 -19.31
N GLU A 674 -12.01 -13.74 -19.23
CA GLU A 674 -10.63 -13.43 -19.57
C GLU A 674 -9.84 -13.12 -18.31
N ASP A 675 -8.58 -13.56 -18.30
CA ASP A 675 -7.66 -13.28 -17.23
C ASP A 675 -6.29 -12.97 -17.78
N PHE A 676 -5.48 -12.34 -16.94
CA PHE A 676 -4.18 -11.82 -17.31
C PHE A 676 -3.12 -12.41 -16.39
N ILE A 677 -1.99 -12.77 -16.99
CA ILE A 677 -0.85 -13.31 -16.26
C ILE A 677 0.42 -12.54 -16.58
N GLU A 678 1.16 -12.26 -15.52
CA GLU A 678 2.47 -11.64 -15.59
C GLU A 678 3.51 -12.70 -16.02
N PRO A 679 4.50 -12.38 -16.88
CA PRO A 679 5.59 -13.30 -17.18
C PRO A 679 6.27 -13.84 -15.91
N GLY A 680 6.51 -15.16 -15.85
CA GLY A 680 7.10 -15.81 -14.67
C GLY A 680 6.21 -15.93 -13.43
N TYR A 681 4.93 -15.55 -13.52
CA TYR A 681 3.93 -15.79 -12.48
C TYR A 681 2.99 -16.96 -12.83
N ILE A 682 2.23 -17.39 -11.83
CA ILE A 682 1.24 -18.47 -11.88
C ILE A 682 -0.10 -17.98 -11.34
N ASN A 683 -1.19 -18.29 -12.05
CA ASN A 683 -2.56 -18.12 -11.58
C ASN A 683 -3.14 -19.49 -11.23
N PHE A 684 -3.56 -19.68 -9.98
CA PHE A 684 -4.19 -20.91 -9.49
C PHE A 684 -5.71 -20.78 -9.48
N TYR A 685 -6.38 -21.83 -9.93
CA TYR A 685 -7.82 -21.97 -9.95
C TYR A 685 -8.28 -23.23 -9.23
N ALA A 686 -9.46 -23.16 -8.63
CA ALA A 686 -10.16 -24.27 -8.01
C ALA A 686 -11.61 -24.29 -8.50
N MET A 687 -12.15 -25.49 -8.71
CA MET A 687 -13.54 -25.68 -9.11
C MET A 687 -14.18 -26.72 -8.19
N SER A 688 -15.34 -26.37 -7.64
CA SER A 688 -16.11 -27.25 -6.76
C SER A 688 -16.74 -28.43 -7.52
N PRO A 689 -16.78 -29.64 -6.92
CA PRO A 689 -17.49 -30.80 -7.49
C PRO A 689 -18.98 -30.54 -7.76
N ASN A 690 -19.59 -29.55 -7.11
CA ASN A 690 -20.97 -29.13 -7.34
C ASN A 690 -21.27 -28.76 -8.81
N TYR A 691 -20.24 -28.45 -9.62
CA TYR A 691 -20.42 -28.09 -11.03
C TYR A 691 -20.20 -29.24 -12.02
N PHE A 692 -19.63 -30.36 -11.56
CA PHE A 692 -19.25 -31.48 -12.45
C PHE A 692 -19.52 -32.87 -11.89
N TYR A 693 -20.25 -33.01 -10.78
CA TYR A 693 -20.45 -34.29 -10.08
C TYR A 693 -21.00 -35.45 -10.94
N GLN A 694 -22.08 -35.22 -11.70
CA GLN A 694 -22.64 -36.27 -12.57
C GLN A 694 -21.84 -36.43 -13.86
N ASN A 695 -21.79 -37.61 -14.49
CA ASN A 695 -21.06 -37.74 -15.75
C ASN A 695 -21.82 -37.12 -16.94
N ASN A 696 -21.12 -36.33 -17.75
CA ASN A 696 -21.59 -35.80 -19.02
C ASN A 696 -20.37 -35.65 -19.95
N ASP A 697 -20.42 -36.28 -21.12
CA ASP A 697 -19.32 -36.33 -22.09
C ASP A 697 -18.97 -34.97 -22.68
N ASN A 698 -19.89 -34.00 -22.63
CA ASN A 698 -19.67 -32.64 -23.16
C ASN A 698 -19.05 -31.68 -22.13
N ARG A 699 -18.78 -32.12 -20.90
CA ARG A 699 -18.20 -31.25 -19.86
C ARG A 699 -16.71 -31.08 -20.04
N LYS A 700 -16.30 -29.87 -20.37
CA LYS A 700 -14.90 -29.53 -20.57
C LYS A 700 -14.58 -28.10 -20.18
N ILE A 701 -13.31 -27.91 -19.84
CA ILE A 701 -12.70 -26.59 -19.64
C ILE A 701 -11.70 -26.39 -20.76
N ARG A 702 -11.81 -25.25 -21.44
CA ARG A 702 -10.93 -24.88 -22.52
C ARG A 702 -10.15 -23.63 -22.14
N ILE A 703 -8.83 -23.75 -22.14
CA ILE A 703 -7.93 -22.61 -21.92
C ILE A 703 -7.31 -22.27 -23.25
N SER A 704 -7.53 -21.04 -23.71
CA SER A 704 -6.99 -20.56 -24.97
C SER A 704 -6.25 -19.25 -24.77
N ARG A 705 -5.20 -19.08 -25.56
CA ARG A 705 -4.41 -17.86 -25.54
C ARG A 705 -4.97 -16.88 -26.55
N SER A 706 -5.11 -15.62 -26.14
CA SER A 706 -5.42 -14.52 -27.07
C SER A 706 -4.13 -14.01 -27.73
N SER A 707 -4.25 -13.29 -28.85
CA SER A 707 -3.10 -12.78 -29.61
C SER A 707 -2.24 -11.73 -28.87
N ALA A 708 -2.59 -11.33 -27.64
CA ALA A 708 -1.85 -10.36 -26.83
C ALA A 708 -0.91 -11.07 -25.84
N GLY A 709 0.41 -10.89 -26.03
CA GLY A 709 1.46 -11.39 -25.13
C GLY A 709 2.62 -12.07 -25.85
N SER A 710 3.84 -11.99 -25.30
CA SER A 710 5.02 -12.78 -25.72
C SER A 710 5.32 -13.86 -24.67
N GLY A 711 5.84 -15.03 -25.09
CA GLY A 711 6.11 -16.18 -24.20
C GLY A 711 5.23 -17.39 -24.49
N SER A 712 5.31 -18.45 -23.69
CA SER A 712 4.40 -19.61 -23.72
C SER A 712 3.63 -19.71 -22.42
N LEU A 713 2.42 -20.29 -22.49
CA LEU A 713 1.63 -20.61 -21.31
C LEU A 713 1.73 -22.10 -21.01
N ILE A 714 1.77 -22.47 -19.75
CA ILE A 714 1.80 -23.85 -19.29
C ILE A 714 0.56 -24.04 -18.43
N VAL A 715 -0.30 -24.96 -18.82
CA VAL A 715 -1.53 -25.28 -18.08
C VAL A 715 -1.32 -26.62 -17.39
N CYS A 716 -1.39 -26.62 -16.06
CA CYS A 716 -1.36 -27.86 -15.28
C CYS A 716 -2.68 -28.07 -14.55
N TYR A 717 -3.08 -29.32 -14.34
CA TYR A 717 -4.27 -29.64 -13.55
C TYR A 717 -4.06 -30.89 -12.69
N SER A 718 -4.80 -30.97 -11.58
CA SER A 718 -4.75 -32.07 -10.62
C SER A 718 -6.05 -32.19 -9.83
N ARG A 719 -6.30 -33.40 -9.29
CA ARG A 719 -7.39 -33.71 -8.35
C ARG A 719 -6.92 -33.80 -6.90
N VAL A 720 -5.60 -33.85 -6.69
CA VAL A 720 -4.99 -34.16 -5.38
C VAL A 720 -4.16 -32.98 -4.89
N THR A 721 -3.39 -32.37 -5.78
CA THR A 721 -2.52 -31.24 -5.45
C THR A 721 -3.29 -29.92 -5.63
N THR A 722 -3.41 -29.12 -4.56
CA THR A 722 -4.12 -27.83 -4.58
C THR A 722 -3.43 -26.76 -5.43
N LEU A 723 -2.10 -26.80 -5.51
CA LEU A 723 -1.26 -25.88 -6.29
C LEU A 723 -0.45 -26.67 -7.34
N PRO A 724 -1.09 -27.19 -8.41
CA PRO A 724 -0.40 -27.98 -9.43
C PRO A 724 0.66 -27.12 -10.14
N ARG A 725 1.87 -27.65 -10.30
CA ARG A 725 3.00 -26.93 -10.94
C ARG A 725 3.79 -27.89 -11.82
N GLN A 726 4.47 -27.35 -12.83
CA GLN A 726 5.43 -28.13 -13.61
C GLN A 726 6.60 -28.56 -12.70
N ASN A 727 7.03 -29.82 -12.82
CA ASN A 727 8.12 -30.41 -12.02
C ASN A 727 7.91 -30.31 -10.50
N ALA A 728 6.66 -30.36 -10.03
CA ALA A 728 6.39 -30.44 -8.61
C ALA A 728 7.00 -31.73 -8.03
N THR A 729 7.91 -31.60 -7.06
CA THR A 729 8.36 -32.75 -6.27
C THR A 729 7.22 -33.17 -5.34
N LEU A 730 6.45 -34.17 -5.73
CA LEU A 730 5.33 -34.68 -4.94
C LEU A 730 5.84 -35.77 -4.01
N SER A 731 5.96 -35.48 -2.72
CA SER A 731 6.22 -36.48 -1.70
C SER A 731 4.93 -37.25 -1.37
N GLY A 732 4.93 -38.57 -1.56
CA GLY A 732 3.81 -39.44 -1.15
C GLY A 732 2.67 -39.59 -2.15
N TYR A 733 2.79 -39.06 -3.38
CA TYR A 733 1.81 -39.22 -4.46
C TYR A 733 2.46 -39.82 -5.73
N GLU A 734 1.67 -40.44 -6.60
CA GLU A 734 2.17 -41.00 -7.87
C GLU A 734 2.73 -39.90 -8.79
N GLU A 735 3.76 -40.22 -9.58
CA GLU A 735 4.39 -39.30 -10.56
C GLU A 735 3.39 -38.73 -11.60
N SER A 736 2.23 -39.35 -11.77
CA SER A 736 1.14 -38.96 -12.67
C SER A 736 0.08 -38.02 -12.06
N ALA A 737 0.22 -37.61 -10.79
CA ALA A 737 -0.81 -36.85 -10.09
C ALA A 737 -1.03 -35.41 -10.61
N VAL A 738 -0.09 -34.87 -11.39
CA VAL A 738 -0.20 -33.55 -12.04
C VAL A 738 0.07 -33.71 -13.52
N THR A 739 -0.89 -33.29 -14.36
CA THR A 739 -0.75 -33.29 -15.81
C THR A 739 -0.55 -31.86 -16.29
N CYS A 740 0.48 -31.62 -17.13
CA CYS A 740 0.81 -30.29 -17.67
C CYS A 740 0.89 -30.32 -19.19
N HIS A 741 0.35 -29.28 -19.84
CA HIS A 741 0.42 -29.06 -21.27
C HIS A 741 0.98 -27.67 -21.57
N THR A 742 1.85 -27.57 -22.57
CA THR A 742 2.43 -26.31 -23.01
C THR A 742 1.64 -25.75 -24.20
N LEU A 743 1.20 -24.50 -24.06
CA LEU A 743 0.52 -23.73 -25.09
C LEU A 743 1.50 -22.72 -25.69
N ALA A 744 1.77 -22.88 -26.99
CA ALA A 744 2.67 -22.01 -27.75
C ALA A 744 2.01 -20.64 -28.07
N SER A 745 2.40 -20.00 -29.18
CA SER A 745 1.92 -18.67 -29.60
C SER A 745 0.43 -18.62 -29.97
N SER A 746 -0.17 -19.75 -30.33
CA SER A 746 -1.60 -19.88 -30.63
C SER A 746 -2.09 -21.29 -30.32
N GLY A 747 -3.38 -21.45 -30.03
CA GLY A 747 -4.02 -22.74 -29.79
C GLY A 747 -4.95 -22.73 -28.57
N ASN A 748 -5.43 -23.92 -28.25
CA ASN A 748 -6.25 -24.18 -27.06
C ASN A 748 -5.78 -25.49 -26.40
N ILE A 749 -6.06 -25.61 -25.12
CA ILE A 749 -5.96 -26.85 -24.36
C ILE A 749 -7.36 -27.16 -23.86
N GLU A 750 -7.86 -28.35 -24.19
CA GLU A 750 -9.15 -28.85 -23.71
C GLU A 750 -8.91 -29.88 -22.61
N ILE A 751 -9.53 -29.66 -21.46
CA ILE A 751 -9.48 -30.53 -20.28
C ILE A 751 -10.87 -31.15 -20.12
N SER A 752 -10.97 -32.45 -20.37
CA SER A 752 -12.23 -33.19 -20.18
C SER A 752 -12.46 -33.46 -18.70
N LEU A 753 -13.70 -33.26 -18.24
CA LEU A 753 -14.16 -33.56 -16.88
C LEU A 753 -14.99 -34.86 -16.82
N GLN A 754 -14.92 -35.68 -17.87
CA GLN A 754 -15.58 -36.98 -17.91
C GLN A 754 -15.09 -37.86 -16.76
N ASN A 755 -16.01 -38.48 -16.01
CA ASN A 755 -15.71 -39.41 -14.92
C ASN A 755 -14.90 -38.79 -13.76
N ALA A 756 -14.88 -37.47 -13.63
CA ALA A 756 -14.05 -36.77 -12.65
C ALA A 756 -14.40 -37.06 -11.17
N CYS A 757 -15.63 -37.52 -10.90
CA CYS A 757 -16.10 -37.94 -9.57
C CYS A 757 -16.37 -39.45 -9.48
N ASP A 758 -15.90 -40.27 -10.43
CA ASP A 758 -16.06 -41.72 -10.36
C ASP A 758 -15.38 -42.30 -9.10
N GLY A 759 -16.08 -43.19 -8.41
CA GLY A 759 -15.63 -43.78 -7.14
C GLY A 759 -16.08 -43.01 -5.89
N TYR A 760 -16.71 -41.84 -6.02
CA TYR A 760 -17.23 -41.05 -4.89
C TYR A 760 -18.76 -41.14 -4.77
N TRP A 761 -19.23 -41.67 -3.64
CA TRP A 761 -20.66 -41.87 -3.36
C TRP A 761 -21.44 -40.58 -3.06
N THR A 762 -20.75 -39.50 -2.73
CA THR A 762 -21.39 -38.21 -2.44
C THR A 762 -20.63 -37.04 -3.06
N ILE A 763 -21.35 -35.95 -3.36
CA ILE A 763 -20.76 -34.68 -3.83
C ILE A 763 -19.67 -34.20 -2.86
N ASN A 764 -19.96 -34.19 -1.56
CA ASN A 764 -19.03 -33.71 -0.51
C ASN A 764 -17.79 -34.60 -0.35
N SER A 765 -17.84 -35.86 -0.79
CA SER A 765 -16.67 -36.74 -0.80
C SER A 765 -15.80 -36.56 -2.04
N CYS A 766 -16.34 -35.99 -3.13
CA CYS A 766 -15.58 -35.74 -4.34
C CYS A 766 -14.65 -34.53 -4.14
N PRO A 767 -13.34 -34.62 -4.44
CA PRO A 767 -12.42 -33.52 -4.25
C PRO A 767 -12.60 -32.41 -5.29
N PHE A 768 -12.05 -31.23 -4.99
CA PHE A 768 -12.00 -30.09 -5.90
C PHE A 768 -11.12 -30.38 -7.11
N PHE A 769 -11.39 -29.69 -8.21
CA PHE A 769 -10.55 -29.72 -9.40
C PHE A 769 -9.62 -28.51 -9.41
N PHE A 770 -8.31 -28.73 -9.43
CA PHE A 770 -7.31 -27.65 -9.37
C PHE A 770 -6.65 -27.47 -10.73
N ILE A 771 -6.51 -26.22 -11.15
CA ILE A 771 -5.86 -25.83 -12.40
C ILE A 771 -4.86 -24.73 -12.10
N SER A 772 -3.72 -24.74 -12.77
CA SER A 772 -2.80 -23.60 -12.80
C SER A 772 -2.50 -23.20 -14.23
N VAL A 773 -2.41 -21.90 -14.44
CA VAL A 773 -1.91 -21.29 -15.67
C VAL A 773 -0.61 -20.59 -15.30
N GLN A 774 0.49 -21.02 -15.87
CA GLN A 774 1.83 -20.50 -15.62
C GLN A 774 2.35 -19.82 -16.89
N SER A 775 3.01 -18.67 -16.73
CA SER A 775 3.80 -18.07 -17.80
C SER A 775 5.28 -18.41 -17.64
N SER A 776 5.97 -18.67 -18.76
CA SER A 776 7.43 -18.71 -18.78
C SER A 776 8.01 -17.39 -18.26
N ALA A 777 9.10 -17.45 -17.48
CA ALA A 777 9.80 -16.27 -16.98
C ALA A 777 10.43 -15.46 -18.12
N ALA A 778 10.48 -14.14 -17.96
CA ALA A 778 11.12 -13.25 -18.91
C ALA A 778 12.64 -13.35 -18.79
N SER A 779 13.32 -13.81 -19.84
CA SER A 779 14.80 -13.80 -19.92
C SER A 779 15.36 -12.62 -20.70
N THR A 780 14.49 -11.85 -21.37
CA THR A 780 14.84 -10.72 -22.26
C THR A 780 13.85 -9.57 -22.10
N SER A 781 14.10 -8.46 -22.80
CA SER A 781 13.22 -7.29 -22.85
C SER A 781 11.78 -7.66 -23.24
N LEU A 782 10.82 -7.18 -22.45
CA LEU A 782 9.40 -7.42 -22.62
C LEU A 782 8.76 -6.42 -23.60
N SER A 783 7.73 -6.87 -24.33
CA SER A 783 6.96 -6.03 -25.25
C SER A 783 5.62 -5.59 -24.62
N ALA A 784 5.21 -4.35 -24.91
CA ALA A 784 3.91 -3.83 -24.50
C ALA A 784 2.82 -4.33 -25.46
N THR A 785 2.16 -5.42 -25.09
CA THR A 785 1.15 -6.10 -25.92
C THR A 785 -0.26 -6.03 -25.34
N CYS A 786 -0.39 -5.71 -24.05
CA CYS A 786 -1.64 -5.60 -23.31
C CYS A 786 -2.07 -4.13 -23.26
N VAL A 787 -3.12 -3.78 -24.01
CA VAL A 787 -3.67 -2.42 -24.08
C VAL A 787 -5.05 -2.28 -23.41
N ASP A 788 -5.62 -3.40 -22.94
CA ASP A 788 -6.92 -3.40 -22.27
C ASP A 788 -6.84 -2.70 -20.91
N ASN A 789 -7.92 -2.01 -20.51
CA ASN A 789 -7.97 -1.34 -19.20
C ASN A 789 -7.92 -2.33 -18.01
N SER A 790 -8.16 -3.62 -18.25
CA SER A 790 -8.02 -4.70 -17.27
C SER A 790 -6.58 -5.20 -17.10
N CYS A 791 -5.65 -4.78 -17.96
CA CYS A 791 -4.24 -5.12 -17.86
C CYS A 791 -3.58 -4.35 -16.71
N ARG A 792 -3.09 -5.06 -15.70
CA ARG A 792 -2.25 -4.44 -14.66
C ARG A 792 -0.98 -3.84 -15.27
N PHE A 793 -0.28 -4.63 -16.09
CA PHE A 793 0.94 -4.22 -16.78
C PHE A 793 0.79 -4.35 -18.30
N PRO A 794 1.44 -3.47 -19.10
CA PRO A 794 1.36 -3.55 -20.56
C PRO A 794 2.01 -4.82 -21.15
N TYR A 795 2.83 -5.54 -20.40
CA TYR A 795 3.46 -6.80 -20.84
C TYR A 795 2.71 -8.06 -20.38
N ASN A 796 1.53 -7.92 -19.76
CA ASN A 796 0.73 -9.07 -19.34
C ASN A 796 0.26 -9.89 -20.54
N ILE A 797 0.19 -11.20 -20.37
CA ILE A 797 -0.34 -12.14 -21.35
C ILE A 797 -1.82 -12.35 -21.06
N ARG A 798 -2.67 -12.18 -22.07
CA ARG A 798 -4.12 -12.40 -21.97
C ARG A 798 -4.48 -13.81 -22.41
N TYR A 799 -5.23 -14.51 -21.58
CA TYR A 799 -5.81 -15.82 -21.89
C TYR A 799 -7.28 -15.87 -21.49
N GLN A 800 -7.99 -16.80 -22.11
CA GLN A 800 -9.42 -17.00 -21.93
C GLN A 800 -9.65 -18.38 -21.35
N VAL A 801 -10.43 -18.43 -20.27
CA VAL A 801 -10.93 -19.66 -19.66
C VAL A 801 -12.39 -19.81 -20.06
N GLN A 802 -12.68 -20.85 -20.83
CA GLN A 802 -14.01 -21.18 -21.31
C GLN A 802 -14.49 -22.45 -20.62
N VAL A 803 -15.74 -22.43 -20.15
CA VAL A 803 -16.44 -23.57 -19.55
C VAL A 803 -17.54 -24.03 -20.49
N GLU A 804 -17.73 -25.33 -20.59
CA GLU A 804 -18.76 -25.94 -21.43
C GLU A 804 -19.57 -26.98 -20.63
N GLU A 805 -20.90 -26.82 -20.64
CA GLU A 805 -21.89 -27.76 -20.09
C GLU A 805 -21.74 -28.11 -18.59
N LEU A 806 -21.21 -27.19 -17.77
CA LEU A 806 -21.17 -27.35 -16.31
C LEU A 806 -22.60 -27.42 -15.75
N GLY A 807 -22.83 -28.36 -14.84
CA GLY A 807 -24.14 -28.54 -14.19
C GLY A 807 -24.27 -27.76 -12.88
N CYS A 808 -25.40 -27.94 -12.20
CA CYS A 808 -25.64 -27.44 -10.85
C CYS A 808 -26.10 -28.60 -9.96
N PHE A 809 -25.26 -29.00 -9.02
CA PHE A 809 -25.55 -30.09 -8.09
C PHE A 809 -25.39 -29.58 -6.66
N SER A 810 -26.47 -29.61 -5.89
CA SER A 810 -26.44 -29.38 -4.45
C SER A 810 -27.30 -30.43 -3.74
N LYS A 811 -27.00 -30.69 -2.47
CA LYS A 811 -27.83 -31.54 -1.60
C LYS A 811 -28.98 -30.77 -0.94
N ALA A 812 -29.17 -29.50 -1.28
CA ALA A 812 -30.29 -28.69 -0.81
C ALA A 812 -31.60 -29.10 -1.50
N GLY A 813 -32.16 -30.25 -1.09
CA GLY A 813 -33.60 -30.51 -1.19
C GLY A 813 -34.12 -31.21 -2.45
N THR A 814 -33.90 -32.52 -2.52
CA THR A 814 -35.01 -33.46 -2.68
C THR A 814 -34.77 -34.64 -1.77
N VAL A 815 -35.51 -34.73 -0.66
CA VAL A 815 -35.76 -36.02 -0.03
C VAL A 815 -36.63 -36.77 -1.04
N GLY A 816 -36.01 -37.34 -2.06
CA GLY A 816 -36.56 -38.49 -2.75
C GLY A 816 -36.66 -39.57 -1.69
N LEU A 817 -37.80 -39.64 -1.00
CA LEU A 817 -38.16 -40.80 -0.20
C LEU A 817 -37.97 -41.98 -1.14
N SER A 818 -36.84 -42.67 -0.97
CA SER A 818 -36.51 -43.83 -1.79
C SER A 818 -37.74 -44.71 -1.74
N PHE A 819 -38.24 -45.12 -2.92
CA PHE A 819 -39.45 -45.92 -3.04
C PHE A 819 -39.40 -47.13 -2.09
N VAL A 820 -38.19 -47.62 -1.77
CA VAL A 820 -37.87 -48.68 -0.80
C VAL A 820 -38.19 -48.31 0.66
N MET A 821 -37.95 -47.06 1.10
CA MET A 821 -38.31 -46.57 2.45
C MET A 821 -39.81 -46.34 2.61
N LEU A 822 -40.48 -45.90 1.54
CA LEU A 822 -41.95 -45.83 1.50
C LEU A 822 -42.56 -47.25 1.47
N LEU A 823 -41.99 -48.17 0.70
CA LEU A 823 -42.43 -49.57 0.67
C LEU A 823 -42.19 -50.28 2.00
N SER A 824 -41.06 -50.03 2.66
CA SER A 824 -40.75 -50.64 3.96
C SER A 824 -41.62 -50.08 5.08
N ALA A 825 -41.94 -48.79 5.07
CA ALA A 825 -42.90 -48.19 6.01
C ALA A 825 -44.33 -48.71 5.78
N VAL A 826 -44.76 -48.87 4.53
CA VAL A 826 -46.05 -49.47 4.18
C VAL A 826 -46.09 -50.95 4.58
N LEU A 827 -45.04 -51.73 4.31
CA LEU A 827 -44.93 -53.12 4.75
C LEU A 827 -44.91 -53.25 6.28
N PHE A 828 -44.21 -52.38 7.00
CA PHE A 828 -44.23 -52.39 8.47
C PHE A 828 -45.62 -52.05 9.02
N SER A 829 -46.33 -51.11 8.40
CA SER A 829 -47.70 -50.78 8.79
C SER A 829 -48.68 -51.94 8.55
N LEU A 830 -48.51 -52.68 7.45
CA LEU A 830 -49.30 -53.88 7.12
C LEU A 830 -49.01 -55.06 8.08
N PHE A 831 -47.76 -55.23 8.51
CA PHE A 831 -47.40 -56.26 9.49
C PHE A 831 -47.77 -55.92 10.94
N SER A 832 -48.06 -54.66 11.26
CA SER A 832 -48.51 -54.25 12.61
C SER A 832 -50.00 -54.46 12.90
N TRP A 833 -50.77 -54.92 11.90
CA TRP A 833 -52.22 -55.20 11.98
C TRP A 833 -52.57 -56.70 11.94
N HIS A 834 -51.58 -57.56 12.13
CA HIS A 834 -51.72 -58.98 12.48
C HIS A 834 -50.94 -59.24 13.78
#